data_AF-A0A2G6TA65-F1
#
_entry.id   AF-A0A2G6TA65-F1
#
_cell.length_a   1.000
_cell.length_b   1.000
_cell.length_c   1.000
_cell.angle_alpha   90.00
_cell.angle_beta   90.00
_cell.angle_gamma   90.00
#
_symmetry.space_group_name_H-M   'P 1'
#
loop_
_entity.id
_entity.type
_entity.pdbx_description
1 polymer ?
#
loop_
_entity_poly.entity_id
_entity_poly.type
_entity_poly.pdbx_seq_one_letter_code
_entity_poly.pdbx_strand_id
1 'polypeptide(L)'
;MNSYNENLHSSVLSSLESQEMTKKQLSTQLNASMFTLYYAEGAEIVAQEKLEATTSMYKEKQLINTVVVKNKNMADNLLLSANQQKTYTTQSVTNMAVCASNIQIASNSIVRLASDIGSIYSIINAADYGTQIYQQAFEAYNLINKTAYNAEETSQHAMEASASIAEVATSTVADEAKLTNTSVNNLLQVTTTDLTAITAVLTTDNDTKSKASIATRAAEGVIKCSMVEYEASKKAYEFNNEKFNQNLNVVVPAPFDEVKGHFTVSFNYYKSPFSPKDKDTETQNLGLDKPVQNYNIILVKDSKKSFFNVSTAEDLLTSPSQFKRIAVPTDPTKIGTSVNIRFNELLDSDNEILVLGQNYVAFLLIIFTENYKKEINTFDEYLSAPTETFTLTHTLNNADSITVSRESGSTDLSKINFTVEREADLKASELEYRCFLLPYPDDLLTTNKDLSTLEFTIETSELEEEIKTVEQEIKALHEEIENINSAANEVTPDATKAAKDQDLAKQKSNNFRNALNEAKTKLNIANDQLKKLKAELTETEKNSPKPVKNKNAFFFNLNLAENIPAGNYKSAKHHRGTSYVAEIDATSTDNFGNPLIEDKKYIPVVLSLYNGPEVTKSKYTNSLSDWQNTTPVAYSTSETLTTTN
;
A
#
# COMPACT_ATOMS: atom_id res chain seq x y z
N MET A 1 33.66 -46.05 14.55
CA MET A 1 33.65 -44.89 15.47
C MET A 1 33.98 -43.71 14.61
N ASN A 2 33.07 -42.76 14.47
CA ASN A 2 33.32 -41.58 13.67
C ASN A 2 34.41 -40.74 14.34
N SER A 3 35.28 -40.13 13.54
CA SER A 3 36.32 -39.22 14.05
C SER A 3 35.66 -37.95 14.62
N TYR A 4 36.37 -37.20 15.47
CA TYR A 4 35.89 -35.90 15.97
C TYR A 4 35.55 -34.95 14.81
N ASN A 5 36.34 -34.96 13.74
CA ASN A 5 36.12 -34.14 12.55
C ASN A 5 34.86 -34.54 11.79
N GLU A 6 34.58 -35.84 11.65
CA GLU A 6 33.33 -36.32 11.03
C GLU A 6 32.09 -35.91 11.83
N ASN A 7 32.15 -36.00 13.16
CA ASN A 7 31.04 -35.58 14.03
C ASN A 7 30.84 -34.05 14.02
N LEU A 8 31.93 -33.28 13.98
CA LEU A 8 31.88 -31.82 13.87
C LEU A 8 31.31 -31.40 12.51
N HIS A 9 31.82 -31.96 11.41
CA HIS A 9 31.34 -31.70 10.06
C HIS A 9 29.85 -32.04 9.91
N SER A 10 29.43 -33.22 10.40
CA SER A 10 28.01 -33.62 10.39
C SER A 10 27.13 -32.67 11.21
N SER A 11 27.63 -32.16 12.34
CA SER A 11 26.89 -31.22 13.18
C SER A 11 26.78 -29.83 12.54
N VAL A 12 27.86 -29.35 11.90
CA VAL A 12 27.86 -28.09 11.13
C VAL A 12 26.92 -28.17 9.95
N LEU A 13 26.96 -29.27 9.19
CA LEU A 13 26.06 -29.52 8.06
C LEU A 13 24.59 -29.50 8.51
N SER A 14 24.24 -30.28 9.53
CA SER A 14 22.88 -30.35 10.07
C SER A 14 22.38 -28.99 10.59
N SER A 15 23.25 -28.22 11.26
CA SER A 15 22.90 -26.89 11.77
C SER A 15 22.65 -25.90 10.64
N LEU A 16 23.51 -25.86 9.62
CA LEU A 16 23.36 -24.94 8.49
C LEU A 16 22.16 -25.32 7.60
N GLU A 17 21.92 -26.60 7.36
CA GLU A 17 20.74 -27.08 6.61
C GLU A 17 19.43 -26.73 7.35
N SER A 18 19.39 -26.91 8.67
CA SER A 18 18.24 -26.53 9.50
C SER A 18 17.96 -25.02 9.46
N GLN A 19 19.02 -24.21 9.49
CA GLN A 19 18.92 -22.75 9.38
C GLN A 19 18.50 -22.30 7.98
N GLU A 20 19.03 -22.90 6.91
CA GLU A 20 18.60 -22.65 5.52
C GLU A 20 17.11 -22.97 5.36
N MET A 21 16.65 -24.12 5.91
CA MET A 21 15.24 -24.50 5.89
C MET A 21 14.36 -23.50 6.65
N THR A 22 14.78 -23.07 7.84
CA THR A 22 14.07 -22.06 8.65
C THR A 22 14.00 -20.73 7.92
N LYS A 23 15.11 -20.27 7.33
CA LYS A 23 15.16 -19.05 6.53
C LYS A 23 14.22 -19.12 5.33
N LYS A 24 14.16 -20.26 4.63
CA LYS A 24 13.23 -20.48 3.50
C LYS A 24 11.77 -20.49 3.94
N GLN A 25 11.46 -21.09 5.10
CA GLN A 25 10.12 -21.05 5.69
C GLN A 25 9.71 -19.62 6.03
N LEU A 26 10.57 -18.86 6.70
CA LEU A 26 10.32 -17.47 7.06
C LEU A 26 10.21 -16.55 5.82
N SER A 27 11.02 -16.78 4.79
CA SER A 27 10.88 -16.09 3.50
C SER A 27 9.52 -16.37 2.85
N THR A 28 9.05 -17.63 2.91
CA THR A 28 7.72 -18.00 2.40
C THR A 28 6.60 -17.34 3.22
N GLN A 29 6.74 -17.30 4.55
CA GLN A 29 5.81 -16.62 5.44
C GLN A 29 5.78 -15.10 5.18
N LEU A 30 6.94 -14.47 5.02
CA LEU A 30 7.05 -13.06 4.66
C LEU A 30 6.35 -12.77 3.32
N ASN A 31 6.57 -13.61 2.31
CA ASN A 31 5.87 -13.51 1.03
C ASN A 31 4.34 -13.64 1.20
N ALA A 32 3.86 -14.61 1.97
CA ALA A 32 2.43 -14.76 2.23
C ALA A 32 1.82 -13.55 2.96
N SER A 33 2.57 -12.97 3.90
CA SER A 33 2.18 -11.75 4.60
C SER A 33 2.11 -10.55 3.65
N MET A 34 3.04 -10.44 2.68
CA MET A 34 2.99 -9.42 1.61
C MET A 34 1.73 -9.52 0.76
N PHE A 35 1.30 -10.73 0.37
CA PHE A 35 0.01 -10.93 -0.32
C PHE A 35 -1.17 -10.48 0.55
N THR A 36 -1.12 -10.80 1.85
CA THR A 36 -2.18 -10.43 2.79
C THR A 36 -2.32 -8.92 2.91
N LEU A 37 -1.20 -8.17 3.00
CA LEU A 37 -1.22 -6.71 3.01
C LEU A 37 -1.76 -6.15 1.69
N TYR A 38 -1.28 -6.65 0.55
CA TYR A 38 -1.73 -6.20 -0.77
C TYR A 38 -3.26 -6.27 -0.92
N TYR A 39 -3.88 -7.40 -0.54
CA TYR A 39 -5.35 -7.54 -0.60
C TYR A 39 -6.08 -6.70 0.45
N ALA A 40 -5.49 -6.49 1.63
CA ALA A 40 -6.07 -5.62 2.66
C ALA A 40 -6.06 -4.14 2.23
N GLU A 41 -4.94 -3.66 1.68
CA GLU A 41 -4.81 -2.31 1.11
C GLU A 41 -5.79 -2.10 -0.05
N GLY A 42 -5.94 -3.09 -0.93
CA GLY A 42 -6.96 -3.06 -1.99
C GLY A 42 -8.39 -2.94 -1.46
N ALA A 43 -8.73 -3.71 -0.41
CA ALA A 43 -10.06 -3.61 0.22
C ALA A 43 -10.30 -2.25 0.89
N GLU A 44 -9.27 -1.65 1.49
CA GLU A 44 -9.34 -0.31 2.09
C GLU A 44 -9.54 0.79 1.04
N ILE A 45 -8.81 0.73 -0.08
CA ILE A 45 -8.98 1.65 -1.21
C ILE A 45 -10.41 1.57 -1.74
N VAL A 46 -10.92 0.37 -2.01
CA VAL A 46 -12.30 0.18 -2.51
C VAL A 46 -13.34 0.68 -1.51
N ALA A 47 -13.15 0.44 -0.22
CA ALA A 47 -14.06 0.93 0.81
C ALA A 47 -14.04 2.46 0.91
N GLN A 48 -12.88 3.09 0.76
CA GLN A 48 -12.72 4.54 0.71
C GLN A 48 -13.43 5.14 -0.51
N GLU A 49 -13.23 4.58 -1.70
CA GLU A 49 -13.86 5.07 -2.93
C GLU A 49 -15.39 4.96 -2.88
N LYS A 50 -15.92 3.86 -2.35
CA LYS A 50 -17.36 3.70 -2.12
C LYS A 50 -17.90 4.74 -1.13
N LEU A 51 -17.19 4.97 -0.03
CA LEU A 51 -17.59 5.97 0.97
C LEU A 51 -17.62 7.39 0.36
N GLU A 52 -16.63 7.75 -0.46
CA GLU A 52 -16.58 9.03 -1.16
C GLU A 52 -17.77 9.22 -2.13
N ALA A 53 -18.08 8.18 -2.92
CA ALA A 53 -19.23 8.18 -3.82
C ALA A 53 -20.56 8.31 -3.06
N THR A 54 -20.77 7.50 -2.02
CA THR A 54 -21.96 7.54 -1.16
C THR A 54 -22.09 8.89 -0.45
N THR A 55 -20.99 9.49 0.00
CA THR A 55 -20.97 10.83 0.63
C THR A 55 -21.43 11.91 -0.35
N SER A 56 -21.00 11.84 -1.61
CA SER A 56 -21.42 12.78 -2.66
C SER A 56 -22.92 12.65 -2.94
N MET A 57 -23.42 11.42 -3.12
CA MET A 57 -24.85 11.15 -3.29
C MET A 57 -25.69 11.59 -2.08
N TYR A 58 -25.19 11.41 -0.85
CA TYR A 58 -25.85 11.87 0.36
C TYR A 58 -26.06 13.39 0.35
N LYS A 59 -25.02 14.16 0.00
CA LYS A 59 -25.11 15.63 -0.08
C LYS A 59 -26.17 16.10 -1.08
N GLU A 60 -26.22 15.47 -2.26
CA GLU A 60 -27.23 15.78 -3.28
C GLU A 60 -28.64 15.48 -2.78
N LYS A 61 -28.86 14.29 -2.20
CA LYS A 61 -30.17 13.89 -1.65
C LYS A 61 -30.60 14.77 -0.47
N GLN A 62 -29.66 15.19 0.37
CA GLN A 62 -29.92 16.11 1.48
C GLN A 62 -30.38 17.48 0.98
N LEU A 63 -29.74 18.00 -0.08
CA LEU A 63 -30.14 19.26 -0.70
C LEU A 63 -31.56 19.17 -1.27
N ILE A 64 -31.87 18.10 -2.01
CA ILE A 64 -33.21 17.86 -2.57
C ILE A 64 -34.27 17.80 -1.46
N ASN A 65 -34.03 17.01 -0.39
CA ASN A 65 -34.96 16.89 0.72
C ASN A 65 -35.22 18.25 1.40
N THR A 66 -34.16 19.05 1.60
CA THR A 66 -34.26 20.39 2.20
C THR A 66 -35.16 21.32 1.37
N VAL A 67 -35.07 21.28 0.04
CA VAL A 67 -35.93 22.06 -0.86
C VAL A 67 -37.39 21.58 -0.77
N VAL A 68 -37.62 20.28 -0.75
CA VAL A 68 -38.98 19.71 -0.65
C VAL A 68 -39.66 20.06 0.67
N VAL A 69 -38.93 20.08 1.79
CA VAL A 69 -39.45 20.56 3.09
C VAL A 69 -39.94 22.01 2.99
N LYS A 70 -39.20 22.90 2.31
CA LYS A 70 -39.65 24.28 2.07
C LYS A 70 -40.93 24.34 1.24
N ASN A 71 -40.99 23.57 0.15
CA ASN A 71 -42.18 23.51 -0.71
C ASN A 71 -43.40 22.98 0.04
N LYS A 72 -43.22 22.02 0.96
CA LYS A 72 -44.29 21.49 1.82
C LYS A 72 -44.89 22.57 2.71
N ASN A 73 -44.04 23.38 3.35
CA ASN A 73 -44.51 24.51 4.16
C ASN A 73 -45.30 25.53 3.31
N MET A 74 -44.87 25.79 2.07
CA MET A 74 -45.61 26.66 1.15
C MET A 74 -46.96 26.05 0.75
N ALA A 75 -47.02 24.75 0.49
CA ALA A 75 -48.25 24.06 0.13
C ALA A 75 -49.25 23.97 1.31
N ASP A 76 -48.76 23.84 2.55
CA ASP A 76 -49.60 23.91 3.76
C ASP A 76 -50.23 25.29 3.92
N ASN A 77 -49.44 26.35 3.73
CA ASN A 77 -49.93 27.73 3.76
C ASN A 77 -50.96 28.00 2.65
N LEU A 78 -50.71 27.52 1.43
CA LEU A 78 -51.65 27.65 0.30
C LEU A 78 -52.99 26.98 0.61
N LEU A 79 -52.97 25.75 1.14
CA LEU A 79 -54.19 25.03 1.52
C LEU A 79 -54.97 25.75 2.63
N LEU A 80 -54.27 26.30 3.62
CA LEU A 80 -54.87 27.07 4.69
C LEU A 80 -55.54 28.34 4.16
N SER A 81 -54.85 29.11 3.31
CA SER A 81 -55.41 30.31 2.69
C SER A 81 -56.61 30.01 1.79
N ALA A 82 -56.56 28.94 0.98
CA ALA A 82 -57.67 28.54 0.12
C ALA A 82 -58.93 28.15 0.93
N ASN A 83 -58.75 27.44 2.05
CA ASN A 83 -59.87 27.09 2.94
C ASN A 83 -60.45 28.31 3.68
N GLN A 84 -59.61 29.27 4.07
CA GLN A 84 -60.06 30.54 4.64
C GLN A 84 -60.87 31.34 3.62
N GLN A 85 -60.38 31.46 2.38
CA GLN A 85 -61.11 32.11 1.29
C GLN A 85 -62.47 31.44 1.06
N LYS A 86 -62.52 30.11 0.96
CA LYS A 86 -63.79 29.35 0.82
C LYS A 86 -64.78 29.67 1.94
N THR A 87 -64.31 29.71 3.18
CA THR A 87 -65.14 30.02 4.35
C THR A 87 -65.70 31.43 4.26
N TYR A 88 -64.85 32.43 4.02
CA TYR A 88 -65.27 33.83 3.96
C TYR A 88 -66.18 34.12 2.77
N THR A 89 -65.89 33.58 1.58
CA THR A 89 -66.76 33.75 0.41
C THR A 89 -68.12 33.09 0.64
N THR A 90 -68.18 31.89 1.23
CA THR A 90 -69.47 31.24 1.56
C THR A 90 -70.30 32.11 2.51
N GLN A 91 -69.66 32.68 3.54
CA GLN A 91 -70.31 33.60 4.47
C GLN A 91 -70.78 34.89 3.76
N SER A 92 -69.96 35.46 2.87
CA SER A 92 -70.33 36.62 2.05
C SER A 92 -71.51 36.34 1.14
N VAL A 93 -71.60 35.16 0.50
CA VAL A 93 -72.76 34.75 -0.31
C VAL A 93 -74.02 34.74 0.55
N THR A 94 -73.98 34.12 1.73
CA THR A 94 -75.15 34.06 2.62
C THR A 94 -75.57 35.46 3.09
N ASN A 95 -74.61 36.27 3.55
CA ASN A 95 -74.90 37.62 4.05
C ASN A 95 -75.45 38.53 2.95
N MET A 96 -74.87 38.48 1.73
CA MET A 96 -75.32 39.31 0.62
C MET A 96 -76.69 38.84 0.09
N ALA A 97 -76.97 37.54 0.05
CA ALA A 97 -78.28 37.02 -0.32
C ALA A 97 -79.38 37.52 0.64
N VAL A 98 -79.11 37.51 1.96
CA VAL A 98 -80.03 38.07 2.96
C VAL A 98 -80.19 39.59 2.78
N CYS A 99 -79.10 40.31 2.52
CA CYS A 99 -79.15 41.75 2.24
C CYS A 99 -79.99 42.07 1.01
N ALA A 100 -79.76 41.37 -0.11
CA ALA A 100 -80.51 41.52 -1.34
C ALA A 100 -82.01 41.21 -1.13
N SER A 101 -82.34 40.17 -0.37
CA SER A 101 -83.72 39.86 0.01
C SER A 101 -84.36 41.00 0.81
N ASN A 102 -83.65 41.57 1.79
CA ASN A 102 -84.16 42.68 2.60
C ASN A 102 -84.35 43.96 1.78
N ILE A 103 -83.40 44.28 0.89
CA ILE A 103 -83.49 45.41 -0.04
C ILE A 103 -84.68 45.23 -0.98
N GLN A 104 -84.91 44.03 -1.50
CA GLN A 104 -86.06 43.74 -2.36
C GLN A 104 -87.38 43.94 -1.63
N ILE A 105 -87.50 43.47 -0.37
CA ILE A 105 -88.69 43.69 0.47
C ILE A 105 -88.93 45.19 0.70
N ALA A 106 -87.87 45.94 1.01
CA ALA A 106 -87.95 47.39 1.19
C ALA A 106 -88.35 48.10 -0.11
N SER A 107 -87.72 47.75 -1.23
CA SER A 107 -88.01 48.30 -2.56
C SER A 107 -89.48 48.06 -2.95
N ASN A 108 -89.98 46.83 -2.78
CA ASN A 108 -91.39 46.51 -3.02
C ASN A 108 -92.35 47.36 -2.17
N SER A 109 -91.96 47.65 -0.92
CA SER A 109 -92.76 48.50 -0.02
C SER A 109 -92.76 49.97 -0.47
N ILE A 110 -91.61 50.49 -0.94
CA ILE A 110 -91.47 51.84 -1.49
C ILE A 110 -92.27 51.97 -2.80
N VAL A 111 -92.21 50.98 -3.69
CA VAL A 111 -92.98 50.97 -4.95
C VAL A 111 -94.49 50.96 -4.67
N ARG A 112 -94.95 50.18 -3.67
CA ARG A 112 -96.36 50.22 -3.22
C ARG A 112 -96.75 51.61 -2.70
N LEU A 113 -95.93 52.21 -1.85
CA LEU A 113 -96.16 53.56 -1.36
C LEU A 113 -96.20 54.59 -2.51
N ALA A 114 -95.32 54.47 -3.50
CA ALA A 114 -95.33 55.32 -4.69
C ALA A 114 -96.65 55.19 -5.47
N SER A 115 -97.18 53.98 -5.60
CA SER A 115 -98.49 53.71 -6.21
C SER A 115 -99.64 54.35 -5.42
N ASP A 116 -99.63 54.23 -4.10
CA ASP A 116 -100.64 54.82 -3.22
C ASP A 116 -100.62 56.36 -3.30
N ILE A 117 -99.42 56.96 -3.27
CA ILE A 117 -99.23 58.42 -3.44
C ILE A 117 -99.64 58.87 -4.85
N GLY A 118 -99.36 58.07 -5.89
CA GLY A 118 -99.85 58.33 -7.25
C GLY A 118 -101.37 58.36 -7.33
N SER A 119 -102.04 57.45 -6.61
CA SER A 119 -103.50 57.42 -6.51
C SER A 119 -104.03 58.65 -5.76
N ILE A 120 -103.41 59.05 -4.65
CA ILE A 120 -103.74 60.27 -3.89
C ILE A 120 -103.58 61.51 -4.78
N TYR A 121 -102.46 61.64 -5.48
CA TYR A 121 -102.23 62.76 -6.39
C TYR A 121 -103.28 62.81 -7.50
N SER A 122 -103.64 61.66 -8.10
CA SER A 122 -104.70 61.60 -9.11
C SER A 122 -106.06 62.07 -8.57
N ILE A 123 -106.39 61.75 -7.32
CA ILE A 123 -107.63 62.22 -6.67
C ILE A 123 -107.57 63.73 -6.43
N ILE A 124 -106.47 64.25 -5.88
CA ILE A 124 -106.29 65.69 -5.60
C ILE A 124 -106.28 66.52 -6.88
N ASN A 125 -105.61 66.04 -7.93
CA ASN A 125 -105.59 66.67 -9.26
C ASN A 125 -107.00 66.81 -9.83
N ALA A 126 -107.89 65.84 -9.58
CA ALA A 126 -109.28 65.89 -10.03
C ALA A 126 -110.20 66.74 -9.12
N ALA A 127 -109.93 66.76 -7.81
CA ALA A 127 -110.82 67.37 -6.82
C ALA A 127 -110.48 68.82 -6.44
N ASP A 128 -109.19 69.21 -6.44
CA ASP A 128 -108.70 70.46 -5.84
C ASP A 128 -107.53 71.08 -6.63
N TYR A 129 -107.69 71.17 -7.96
CA TYR A 129 -106.66 71.65 -8.87
C TYR A 129 -106.27 73.13 -8.62
N GLY A 130 -104.97 73.42 -8.61
CA GLY A 130 -104.44 74.78 -8.49
C GLY A 130 -104.31 75.31 -7.05
N THR A 131 -104.57 74.49 -6.03
CA THR A 131 -104.36 74.85 -4.62
C THR A 131 -102.94 74.52 -4.14
N GLN A 132 -102.59 75.01 -2.95
CA GLN A 132 -101.34 74.66 -2.28
C GLN A 132 -101.23 73.15 -2.00
N ILE A 133 -102.37 72.48 -1.74
CA ILE A 133 -102.45 71.04 -1.49
C ILE A 133 -102.11 70.26 -2.77
N TYR A 134 -102.60 70.72 -3.93
CA TYR A 134 -102.24 70.16 -5.23
C TYR A 134 -100.72 70.23 -5.48
N GLN A 135 -100.10 71.38 -5.24
CA GLN A 135 -98.66 71.57 -5.46
C GLN A 135 -97.83 70.65 -4.55
N GLN A 136 -98.20 70.53 -3.28
CA GLN A 136 -97.54 69.64 -2.32
C GLN A 136 -97.70 68.16 -2.69
N ALA A 137 -98.88 67.75 -3.18
CA ALA A 137 -99.13 66.38 -3.65
C ALA A 137 -98.33 66.05 -4.92
N PHE A 138 -98.20 67.01 -5.85
CA PHE A 138 -97.38 66.86 -7.06
C PHE A 138 -95.89 66.70 -6.73
N GLU A 139 -95.37 67.51 -5.81
CA GLU A 139 -93.98 67.40 -5.35
C GLU A 139 -93.72 66.06 -4.64
N ALA A 140 -94.64 65.63 -3.77
CA ALA A 140 -94.57 64.33 -3.10
C ALA A 140 -94.59 63.17 -4.11
N TYR A 141 -95.45 63.24 -5.14
CA TYR A 141 -95.52 62.25 -6.23
C TYR A 141 -94.20 62.16 -7.01
N ASN A 142 -93.61 63.29 -7.39
CA ASN A 142 -92.34 63.29 -8.12
C ASN A 142 -91.17 62.75 -7.27
N LEU A 143 -91.10 63.14 -5.99
CA LEU A 143 -90.08 62.65 -5.08
C LEU A 143 -90.21 61.14 -4.80
N ILE A 144 -91.43 60.63 -4.59
CA ILE A 144 -91.63 59.21 -4.31
C ILE A 144 -91.38 58.33 -5.55
N ASN A 145 -91.72 58.80 -6.76
CA ASN A 145 -91.39 58.08 -8.00
C ASN A 145 -89.90 57.98 -8.24
N LYS A 146 -89.15 59.08 -8.01
CA LYS A 146 -87.69 59.05 -8.09
C LYS A 146 -87.09 58.11 -7.04
N THR A 147 -87.66 58.11 -5.84
CA THR A 147 -87.24 57.21 -4.75
C THR A 147 -87.53 55.75 -5.09
N ALA A 148 -88.68 55.45 -5.69
CA ALA A 148 -89.06 54.11 -6.13
C ALA A 148 -88.14 53.60 -7.25
N TYR A 149 -87.85 54.43 -8.25
CA TYR A 149 -86.89 54.09 -9.30
C TYR A 149 -85.50 53.76 -8.73
N ASN A 150 -84.97 54.63 -7.86
CA ASN A 150 -83.68 54.37 -7.21
C ASN A 150 -83.70 53.10 -6.33
N ALA A 151 -84.84 52.79 -5.69
CA ALA A 151 -84.99 51.60 -4.88
C ALA A 151 -85.02 50.31 -5.73
N GLU A 152 -85.58 50.37 -6.94
CA GLU A 152 -85.57 49.26 -7.90
C GLU A 152 -84.16 49.02 -8.45
N GLU A 153 -83.44 50.08 -8.88
CA GLU A 153 -82.02 50.00 -9.28
C GLU A 153 -81.15 49.43 -8.14
N THR A 154 -81.35 49.90 -6.91
CA THR A 154 -80.60 49.42 -5.75
C THR A 154 -80.88 47.93 -5.48
N SER A 155 -82.13 47.49 -5.64
CA SER A 155 -82.50 46.08 -5.53
C SER A 155 -81.85 45.23 -6.62
N GLN A 156 -81.80 45.74 -7.86
CA GLN A 156 -81.12 45.06 -8.96
C GLN A 156 -79.63 44.91 -8.68
N HIS A 157 -78.94 45.99 -8.30
CA HIS A 157 -77.52 45.94 -7.97
C HIS A 157 -77.21 45.01 -6.80
N ALA A 158 -78.09 44.93 -5.79
CA ALA A 158 -77.94 43.98 -4.70
C ALA A 158 -78.03 42.52 -5.17
N MET A 159 -78.93 42.22 -6.12
CA MET A 159 -79.03 40.89 -6.73
C MET A 159 -77.82 40.57 -7.62
N GLU A 160 -77.36 41.52 -8.43
CA GLU A 160 -76.17 41.38 -9.28
C GLU A 160 -74.90 41.15 -8.45
N ALA A 161 -74.74 41.89 -7.34
CA ALA A 161 -73.63 41.71 -6.42
C ALA A 161 -73.69 40.35 -5.70
N SER A 162 -74.89 39.90 -5.29
CA SER A 162 -75.07 38.55 -4.74
C SER A 162 -74.67 37.46 -5.75
N ALA A 163 -75.11 37.58 -7.01
CA ALA A 163 -74.76 36.65 -8.08
C ALA A 163 -73.25 36.64 -8.36
N SER A 164 -72.63 37.83 -8.44
CA SER A 164 -71.19 37.97 -8.70
C SER A 164 -70.33 37.34 -7.59
N ILE A 165 -70.75 37.46 -6.32
CA ILE A 165 -70.04 36.81 -5.20
C ILE A 165 -70.21 35.28 -5.25
N ALA A 166 -71.38 34.80 -5.69
CA ALA A 166 -71.66 33.37 -5.81
C ALA A 166 -70.92 32.68 -6.98
N GLU A 167 -70.51 33.45 -8.01
CA GLU A 167 -69.74 32.93 -9.15
C GLU A 167 -68.30 32.54 -8.78
N VAL A 168 -67.77 33.02 -7.65
CA VAL A 168 -66.40 32.71 -7.22
C VAL A 168 -66.26 31.23 -6.84
N ALA A 169 -65.57 30.45 -7.69
CA ALA A 169 -65.35 29.01 -7.57
C ALA A 169 -64.37 28.61 -6.44
N THR A 170 -64.58 29.09 -5.22
CA THR A 170 -63.68 28.85 -4.06
C THR A 170 -63.56 27.39 -3.65
N SER A 171 -64.58 26.58 -3.92
CA SER A 171 -64.51 25.12 -3.70
C SER A 171 -63.47 24.46 -4.60
N THR A 172 -63.43 24.82 -5.88
CA THR A 172 -62.46 24.30 -6.85
C THR A 172 -61.03 24.69 -6.46
N VAL A 173 -60.81 25.96 -6.08
CA VAL A 173 -59.50 26.45 -5.61
C VAL A 173 -59.02 25.68 -4.37
N ALA A 174 -59.92 25.41 -3.42
CA ALA A 174 -59.59 24.62 -2.23
C ALA A 174 -59.25 23.15 -2.56
N ASP A 175 -59.98 22.54 -3.49
CA ASP A 175 -59.73 21.16 -3.93
C ASP A 175 -58.40 21.04 -4.69
N GLU A 176 -58.07 21.98 -5.57
CA GLU A 176 -56.78 22.04 -6.27
C GLU A 176 -55.60 22.30 -5.32
N ALA A 177 -55.78 23.18 -4.33
CA ALA A 177 -54.78 23.40 -3.28
C ALA A 177 -54.55 22.12 -2.45
N LYS A 178 -55.62 21.36 -2.16
CA LYS A 178 -55.53 20.07 -1.47
C LYS A 178 -54.80 19.02 -2.28
N LEU A 179 -55.06 18.93 -3.59
CA LEU A 179 -54.34 18.02 -4.51
C LEU A 179 -52.85 18.36 -4.59
N THR A 180 -52.52 19.65 -4.68
CA THR A 180 -51.14 20.15 -4.67
C THR A 180 -50.44 19.80 -3.35
N ASN A 181 -51.08 20.07 -2.22
CA ASN A 181 -50.57 19.72 -0.89
C ASN A 181 -50.31 18.21 -0.74
N THR A 182 -51.25 17.39 -1.20
CA THR A 182 -51.11 15.92 -1.19
C THR A 182 -49.92 15.48 -2.03
N SER A 183 -49.75 16.04 -3.23
CA SER A 183 -48.65 15.70 -4.13
C SER A 183 -47.28 16.07 -3.56
N VAL A 184 -47.17 17.25 -2.94
CA VAL A 184 -45.91 17.68 -2.28
C VAL A 184 -45.61 16.84 -1.05
N ASN A 185 -46.63 16.43 -0.27
CA ASN A 185 -46.44 15.50 0.85
C ASN A 185 -45.94 14.13 0.39
N ASN A 186 -46.48 13.60 -0.71
CA ASN A 186 -45.99 12.35 -1.30
C ASN A 186 -44.53 12.48 -1.74
N LEU A 187 -44.16 13.60 -2.38
CA LEU A 187 -42.77 13.87 -2.76
C LEU A 187 -41.85 13.92 -1.53
N LEU A 188 -42.26 14.60 -0.45
CA LEU A 188 -41.50 14.65 0.80
C LEU A 188 -41.29 13.26 1.40
N GLN A 189 -42.30 12.40 1.35
CA GLN A 189 -42.21 11.03 1.83
C GLN A 189 -41.16 10.24 1.04
N VAL A 190 -41.18 10.34 -0.29
CA VAL A 190 -40.18 9.69 -1.16
C VAL A 190 -38.78 10.21 -0.87
N THR A 191 -38.57 11.54 -0.88
CA THR A 191 -37.23 12.12 -0.64
C THR A 191 -36.70 11.86 0.76
N THR A 192 -37.58 11.71 1.77
CA THR A 192 -37.18 11.36 3.14
C THR A 192 -36.80 9.89 3.24
N THR A 193 -37.52 9.02 2.53
CA THR A 193 -37.19 7.59 2.44
C THR A 193 -35.83 7.41 1.76
N ASP A 194 -35.60 8.10 0.63
CA ASP A 194 -34.32 8.06 -0.09
C ASP A 194 -33.15 8.59 0.72
N LEU A 195 -33.35 9.68 1.48
CA LEU A 195 -32.33 10.24 2.38
C LEU A 195 -32.01 9.27 3.52
N THR A 196 -33.02 8.63 4.09
CA THR A 196 -32.84 7.63 5.15
C THR A 196 -32.08 6.41 4.62
N ALA A 197 -32.44 5.93 3.42
CA ALA A 197 -31.76 4.80 2.78
C ALA A 197 -30.28 5.09 2.51
N ILE A 198 -29.94 6.24 1.92
CA ILE A 198 -28.53 6.60 1.68
C ILE A 198 -27.75 6.84 2.98
N THR A 199 -28.40 7.33 4.05
CA THR A 199 -27.76 7.48 5.36
C THR A 199 -27.39 6.12 5.97
N ALA A 200 -28.23 5.11 5.79
CA ALA A 200 -27.92 3.75 6.21
C ALA A 200 -26.76 3.15 5.42
N VAL A 201 -26.71 3.39 4.11
CA VAL A 201 -25.56 2.99 3.25
C VAL A 201 -24.29 3.71 3.69
N LEU A 202 -24.35 5.01 3.95
CA LEU A 202 -23.20 5.80 4.42
C LEU A 202 -22.62 5.27 5.73
N THR A 203 -23.49 4.87 6.67
CA THR A 203 -23.07 4.25 7.94
C THR A 203 -22.37 2.90 7.67
N THR A 204 -22.94 2.08 6.78
CA THR A 204 -22.39 0.77 6.39
C THR A 204 -21.03 0.90 5.68
N ASP A 205 -20.89 1.87 4.77
CA ASP A 205 -19.64 2.13 4.06
C ASP A 205 -18.56 2.63 5.02
N ASN A 206 -18.92 3.50 5.98
CA ASN A 206 -17.99 3.97 7.00
C ASN A 206 -17.51 2.84 7.93
N ASP A 207 -18.42 1.93 8.34
CA ASP A 207 -18.06 0.74 9.11
C ASP A 207 -17.18 -0.22 8.30
N THR A 208 -17.44 -0.36 6.99
CA THR A 208 -16.65 -1.19 6.07
C THR A 208 -15.24 -0.63 5.91
N LYS A 209 -15.09 0.69 5.71
CA LYS A 209 -13.79 1.37 5.69
C LYS A 209 -13.03 1.16 7.00
N SER A 210 -13.70 1.33 8.15
CA SER A 210 -13.08 1.13 9.46
C SER A 210 -12.54 -0.30 9.63
N LYS A 211 -13.33 -1.32 9.26
CA LYS A 211 -12.91 -2.72 9.28
C LYS A 211 -11.74 -3.00 8.33
N ALA A 212 -11.78 -2.45 7.12
CA ALA A 212 -10.70 -2.61 6.15
C ALA A 212 -9.40 -1.98 6.67
N SER A 213 -9.46 -0.77 7.24
CA SER A 213 -8.28 -0.10 7.82
C SER A 213 -7.68 -0.88 9.01
N ILE A 214 -8.51 -1.47 9.87
CA ILE A 214 -8.03 -2.36 10.95
C ILE A 214 -7.33 -3.59 10.36
N ALA A 215 -7.89 -4.21 9.32
CA ALA A 215 -7.29 -5.36 8.66
C ALA A 215 -5.94 -5.01 8.00
N THR A 216 -5.85 -3.85 7.35
CA THR A 216 -4.59 -3.34 6.77
C THR A 216 -3.52 -3.19 7.85
N ARG A 217 -3.84 -2.54 8.98
CA ARG A 217 -2.87 -2.37 10.08
C ARG A 217 -2.46 -3.68 10.73
N ALA A 218 -3.38 -4.65 10.83
CA ALA A 218 -3.06 -5.98 11.33
C ALA A 218 -2.09 -6.70 10.37
N ALA A 219 -2.34 -6.66 9.06
CA ALA A 219 -1.46 -7.23 8.05
C ALA A 219 -0.07 -6.56 8.03
N GLU A 220 -0.03 -5.24 8.18
CA GLU A 220 1.21 -4.47 8.32
C GLU A 220 2.04 -4.93 9.52
N GLY A 221 1.39 -5.11 10.68
CA GLY A 221 2.03 -5.65 11.88
C GLY A 221 2.62 -7.04 11.66
N VAL A 222 1.90 -7.93 10.96
CA VAL A 222 2.36 -9.28 10.64
C VAL A 222 3.58 -9.24 9.70
N ILE A 223 3.60 -8.36 8.70
CA ILE A 223 4.79 -8.18 7.85
C ILE A 223 5.97 -7.68 8.68
N LYS A 224 5.78 -6.67 9.53
CA LYS A 224 6.87 -6.14 10.38
C LYS A 224 7.48 -7.24 11.24
N CYS A 225 6.67 -8.07 11.89
CA CYS A 225 7.16 -9.23 12.65
C CYS A 225 7.86 -10.26 11.76
N SER A 226 7.25 -10.65 10.64
CA SER A 226 7.81 -11.66 9.72
C SER A 226 9.15 -11.21 9.13
N MET A 227 9.31 -9.91 8.87
CA MET A 227 10.56 -9.31 8.36
C MET A 227 11.67 -9.39 9.40
N VAL A 228 11.36 -9.03 10.66
CA VAL A 228 12.32 -9.14 11.78
C VAL A 228 12.75 -10.60 11.98
N GLU A 229 11.82 -11.56 11.96
CA GLU A 229 12.13 -12.99 12.08
C GLU A 229 13.01 -13.48 10.92
N TYR A 230 12.70 -13.07 9.69
CA TYR A 230 13.47 -13.43 8.50
C TYR A 230 14.90 -12.87 8.56
N GLU A 231 15.08 -11.58 8.86
CA GLU A 231 16.41 -10.96 8.98
C GLU A 231 17.22 -11.57 10.13
N ALA A 232 16.59 -11.85 11.29
CA ALA A 232 17.25 -12.54 12.38
C ALA A 232 17.73 -13.94 11.98
N SER A 233 16.91 -14.71 11.25
CA SER A 233 17.29 -16.03 10.75
C SER A 233 18.39 -15.96 9.68
N LYS A 234 18.36 -14.94 8.82
CA LYS A 234 19.38 -14.68 7.79
C LYS A 234 20.73 -14.37 8.44
N LYS A 235 20.77 -13.45 9.41
CA LYS A 235 21.98 -13.14 10.18
C LYS A 235 22.51 -14.32 10.97
N ALA A 236 21.63 -15.11 11.59
CA ALA A 236 22.02 -16.32 12.30
C ALA A 236 22.70 -17.33 11.35
N TYR A 237 22.16 -17.49 10.14
CA TYR A 237 22.79 -18.33 9.11
C TYR A 237 24.16 -17.78 8.70
N GLU A 238 24.23 -16.49 8.35
CA GLU A 238 25.47 -15.82 7.92
C GLU A 238 26.57 -15.93 8.99
N PHE A 239 26.23 -15.69 10.25
CA PHE A 239 27.16 -15.83 11.37
C PHE A 239 27.68 -17.27 11.52
N ASN A 240 26.81 -18.27 11.46
CA ASN A 240 27.23 -19.66 11.56
C ASN A 240 28.06 -20.10 10.34
N ASN A 241 27.70 -19.63 9.14
CA ASN A 241 28.48 -19.87 7.93
C ASN A 241 29.88 -19.24 8.05
N GLU A 242 29.98 -18.03 8.59
CA GLU A 242 31.25 -17.35 8.85
C GLU A 242 32.13 -18.11 9.84
N LYS A 243 31.56 -18.58 10.96
CA LYS A 243 32.34 -19.25 12.03
C LYS A 243 32.68 -20.71 11.73
N PHE A 244 31.80 -21.44 11.05
CA PHE A 244 31.93 -22.90 10.93
C PHE A 244 32.16 -23.41 9.51
N ASN A 245 31.92 -22.59 8.47
CA ASN A 245 31.95 -23.02 7.08
C ASN A 245 32.80 -22.12 6.18
N GLN A 246 33.83 -21.50 6.75
CA GLN A 246 34.75 -20.60 6.06
C GLN A 246 34.06 -19.46 5.31
N ASN A 247 32.91 -19.00 5.79
CA ASN A 247 32.11 -17.97 5.12
C ASN A 247 31.91 -18.24 3.62
N LEU A 248 31.74 -19.52 3.25
CA LEU A 248 31.56 -19.89 1.85
C LEU A 248 30.21 -19.34 1.36
N ASN A 249 30.25 -18.47 0.37
CA ASN A 249 29.07 -17.81 -0.17
C ASN A 249 29.15 -17.72 -1.70
N VAL A 250 27.99 -17.80 -2.35
CA VAL A 250 27.86 -17.60 -3.80
C VAL A 250 26.93 -16.41 -4.03
N VAL A 251 27.45 -15.38 -4.70
CA VAL A 251 26.68 -14.20 -5.11
C VAL A 251 26.49 -14.24 -6.61
N VAL A 252 25.23 -14.34 -7.03
CA VAL A 252 24.82 -14.23 -8.43
C VAL A 252 24.42 -12.77 -8.69
N PRO A 253 25.03 -12.08 -9.66
CA PRO A 253 24.62 -10.73 -10.04
C PRO A 253 23.16 -10.71 -10.51
N ALA A 254 22.39 -9.72 -10.06
CA ALA A 254 21.07 -9.43 -10.58
C ALA A 254 21.12 -8.03 -11.24
N PRO A 255 20.95 -7.91 -12.57
CA PRO A 255 20.60 -8.94 -13.55
C PRO A 255 21.77 -9.86 -13.95
N PHE A 256 21.46 -11.11 -14.32
CA PHE A 256 22.41 -12.08 -14.85
C PHE A 256 22.26 -12.23 -16.39
N ASP A 257 23.38 -12.08 -17.10
CA ASP A 257 23.49 -12.17 -18.57
C ASP A 257 24.20 -13.48 -18.92
N GLU A 258 23.65 -14.32 -19.80
CA GLU A 258 24.25 -15.61 -20.18
C GLU A 258 25.62 -15.46 -20.90
N VAL A 259 25.81 -14.38 -21.67
CA VAL A 259 26.98 -14.18 -22.54
C VAL A 259 28.18 -13.63 -21.77
N LYS A 260 27.92 -12.79 -20.76
CA LYS A 260 28.94 -12.16 -19.89
C LYS A 260 28.85 -12.63 -18.44
N GLY A 261 27.99 -13.60 -18.18
CA GLY A 261 27.59 -14.07 -16.87
C GLY A 261 28.76 -14.60 -16.08
N HIS A 262 28.99 -13.98 -14.94
CA HIS A 262 29.87 -14.48 -13.91
C HIS A 262 29.07 -14.52 -12.62
N PHE A 263 29.35 -15.52 -11.80
CA PHE A 263 28.94 -15.54 -10.41
C PHE A 263 30.19 -15.53 -9.55
N THR A 264 30.03 -15.02 -8.34
CA THR A 264 31.14 -14.77 -7.44
C THR A 264 31.08 -15.78 -6.33
N VAL A 265 32.15 -16.55 -6.14
CA VAL A 265 32.29 -17.45 -4.99
C VAL A 265 33.32 -16.85 -4.04
N SER A 266 32.93 -16.62 -2.80
CA SER A 266 33.79 -16.06 -1.76
C SER A 266 33.92 -17.01 -0.58
N PHE A 267 35.10 -17.03 0.04
CA PHE A 267 35.36 -17.76 1.29
C PHE A 267 36.56 -17.18 2.04
N ASN A 268 36.65 -17.50 3.33
CA ASN A 268 37.75 -17.19 4.22
C ASN A 268 38.83 -18.27 4.13
N TYR A 269 40.10 -17.87 4.15
CA TYR A 269 41.19 -18.82 4.14
C TYR A 269 41.25 -19.61 5.46
N TYR A 270 41.70 -20.87 5.38
CA TYR A 270 41.84 -21.73 6.54
C TYR A 270 42.82 -21.10 7.54
N LYS A 271 42.32 -20.84 8.75
CA LYS A 271 43.13 -20.40 9.88
C LYS A 271 43.50 -21.60 10.73
N SER A 272 44.79 -21.96 10.73
CA SER A 272 45.28 -23.03 11.61
C SER A 272 45.03 -22.67 13.08
N PRO A 273 44.44 -23.57 13.88
CA PRO A 273 44.31 -23.37 15.32
C PRO A 273 45.67 -23.48 16.04
N PHE A 274 46.67 -24.08 15.38
CA PHE A 274 48.02 -24.27 15.90
C PHE A 274 48.98 -23.35 15.18
N SER A 275 49.79 -22.62 15.95
CA SER A 275 50.84 -21.75 15.46
C SER A 275 52.22 -22.36 15.70
N PRO A 276 53.23 -21.97 14.90
CA PRO A 276 54.63 -22.35 15.13
C PRO A 276 55.15 -22.09 16.56
N LYS A 277 54.53 -21.16 17.29
CA LYS A 277 54.92 -20.74 18.65
C LYS A 277 54.37 -21.66 19.74
N ASP A 278 53.41 -22.51 19.40
CA ASP A 278 52.79 -23.45 20.34
C ASP A 278 53.64 -24.72 20.53
N LYS A 279 54.73 -24.86 19.76
CA LYS A 279 55.74 -25.90 19.93
C LYS A 279 56.90 -25.43 20.81
N ASP A 280 57.46 -26.37 21.56
CA ASP A 280 58.75 -26.17 22.24
C ASP A 280 59.85 -25.85 21.22
N THR A 281 60.72 -24.90 21.58
CA THR A 281 61.82 -24.39 20.73
C THR A 281 62.78 -25.45 20.19
N GLU A 282 62.78 -26.66 20.74
CA GLU A 282 63.63 -27.80 20.32
C GLU A 282 62.97 -28.72 19.27
N THR A 283 61.67 -28.55 18.99
CA THR A 283 60.93 -29.43 18.06
C THR A 283 60.85 -28.80 16.67
N GLN A 284 61.22 -29.55 15.63
CA GLN A 284 61.06 -29.07 14.24
C GLN A 284 59.58 -28.76 13.94
N ASN A 285 59.34 -27.59 13.34
CA ASN A 285 58.04 -27.21 12.82
C ASN A 285 57.92 -27.71 11.37
N LEU A 286 57.16 -28.78 11.16
CA LEU A 286 56.90 -29.32 9.84
C LEU A 286 55.51 -28.85 9.37
N GLY A 287 55.41 -27.63 8.82
CA GLY A 287 54.25 -27.20 8.04
C GLY A 287 53.07 -26.56 8.80
N LEU A 288 53.23 -26.19 10.09
CA LEU A 288 52.21 -25.41 10.82
C LEU A 288 52.12 -23.95 10.32
N ASP A 289 53.16 -23.45 9.67
CA ASP A 289 53.20 -22.13 9.05
C ASP A 289 52.43 -22.05 7.72
N LYS A 290 52.31 -23.19 7.02
CA LYS A 290 51.61 -23.32 5.72
C LYS A 290 50.79 -24.62 5.68
N PRO A 291 49.63 -24.64 6.36
CA PRO A 291 48.84 -25.87 6.50
C PRO A 291 48.18 -26.32 5.20
N VAL A 292 47.82 -25.38 4.31
CA VAL A 292 47.06 -25.66 3.09
C VAL A 292 47.98 -25.73 1.86
N GLN A 293 47.74 -26.71 1.00
CA GLN A 293 48.37 -26.86 -0.31
C GLN A 293 47.59 -26.13 -1.40
N ASN A 294 46.26 -26.33 -1.48
CA ASN A 294 45.38 -25.63 -2.41
C ASN A 294 43.91 -25.66 -1.93
N TYR A 295 43.12 -24.76 -2.49
CA TYR A 295 41.67 -24.70 -2.32
C TYR A 295 41.00 -25.07 -3.66
N ASN A 296 39.96 -25.89 -3.64
CA ASN A 296 39.24 -26.29 -4.85
C ASN A 296 37.74 -26.05 -4.65
N ILE A 297 37.14 -25.22 -5.50
CA ILE A 297 35.70 -24.99 -5.53
C ILE A 297 35.08 -26.01 -6.49
N ILE A 298 34.04 -26.70 -6.03
CA ILE A 298 33.30 -27.70 -6.81
C ILE A 298 31.83 -27.31 -6.80
N LEU A 299 31.18 -27.40 -7.96
CA LEU A 299 29.75 -27.15 -8.11
C LEU A 299 28.99 -28.46 -8.21
N VAL A 300 27.92 -28.57 -7.43
CA VAL A 300 27.12 -29.78 -7.33
C VAL A 300 25.66 -29.41 -7.52
N LYS A 301 24.89 -30.24 -8.24
CA LYS A 301 23.43 -30.07 -8.32
C LYS A 301 22.82 -30.23 -6.94
N ASP A 302 21.88 -29.36 -6.57
CA ASP A 302 21.19 -29.43 -5.27
C ASP A 302 20.58 -30.82 -4.99
N SER A 303 20.05 -31.48 -6.03
CA SER A 303 19.49 -32.85 -5.93
C SER A 303 20.49 -33.93 -5.52
N LYS A 304 21.80 -33.65 -5.61
CA LYS A 304 22.89 -34.57 -5.27
C LYS A 304 23.68 -34.13 -4.03
N LYS A 305 23.32 -33.00 -3.41
CA LYS A 305 24.09 -32.44 -2.30
C LYS A 305 24.29 -33.39 -1.12
N SER A 306 23.26 -34.17 -0.78
CA SER A 306 23.26 -35.10 0.35
C SER A 306 24.16 -36.33 0.16
N PHE A 307 24.56 -36.62 -1.08
CA PHE A 307 25.43 -37.74 -1.43
C PHE A 307 26.86 -37.32 -1.72
N PHE A 308 27.13 -36.01 -1.78
CA PHE A 308 28.45 -35.46 -2.04
C PHE A 308 29.31 -35.55 -0.76
N ASN A 309 30.50 -36.13 -0.88
CA ASN A 309 31.39 -36.40 0.25
C ASN A 309 32.86 -36.20 -0.16
N VAL A 310 33.76 -36.30 0.82
CA VAL A 310 35.21 -36.05 0.63
C VAL A 310 35.79 -36.95 -0.46
N SER A 311 35.49 -38.25 -0.47
CA SER A 311 36.03 -39.19 -1.46
C SER A 311 35.61 -38.83 -2.88
N THR A 312 34.33 -38.51 -3.08
CA THR A 312 33.84 -38.03 -4.39
C THR A 312 34.52 -36.72 -4.79
N ALA A 313 34.74 -35.80 -3.86
CA ALA A 313 35.39 -34.52 -4.12
C ALA A 313 36.88 -34.69 -4.52
N GLU A 314 37.59 -35.63 -3.89
CA GLU A 314 38.98 -35.97 -4.21
C GLU A 314 39.12 -36.59 -5.60
N ASP A 315 38.23 -37.53 -5.95
CA ASP A 315 38.22 -38.17 -7.28
C ASP A 315 38.08 -37.14 -8.41
N LEU A 316 37.30 -36.07 -8.18
CA LEU A 316 37.09 -34.98 -9.14
C LEU A 316 38.34 -34.12 -9.39
N LEU A 317 39.35 -34.16 -8.51
CA LEU A 317 40.61 -33.42 -8.71
C LEU A 317 41.44 -33.94 -9.88
N THR A 318 41.07 -35.09 -10.45
CA THR A 318 41.65 -35.63 -11.69
C THR A 318 41.18 -34.92 -12.95
N SER A 319 40.07 -34.16 -12.88
CA SER A 319 39.41 -33.49 -14.01
C SER A 319 39.42 -31.96 -13.84
N PRO A 320 40.38 -31.23 -14.44
CA PRO A 320 40.55 -29.78 -14.23
C PRO A 320 39.35 -28.89 -14.63
N SER A 321 38.40 -29.42 -15.41
CA SER A 321 37.17 -28.73 -15.82
C SER A 321 36.05 -28.77 -14.78
N GLN A 322 36.14 -29.64 -13.75
CA GLN A 322 35.09 -29.85 -12.74
C GLN A 322 35.38 -29.15 -11.41
N PHE A 323 36.54 -28.52 -11.28
CA PHE A 323 36.92 -27.77 -10.09
C PHE A 323 37.71 -26.52 -10.44
N LYS A 324 37.53 -25.46 -9.64
CA LYS A 324 38.33 -24.24 -9.75
C LYS A 324 39.39 -24.26 -8.65
N ARG A 325 40.65 -24.44 -9.04
CA ARG A 325 41.78 -24.37 -8.11
C ARG A 325 42.14 -22.92 -7.79
N ILE A 326 42.29 -22.64 -6.51
CA ILE A 326 42.71 -21.35 -5.97
C ILE A 326 44.01 -21.55 -5.21
N ALA A 327 45.00 -20.73 -5.55
CA ALA A 327 46.29 -20.73 -4.89
C ALA A 327 46.18 -20.16 -3.48
N VAL A 328 47.04 -20.67 -2.58
CA VAL A 328 47.16 -20.18 -1.20
C VAL A 328 47.66 -18.73 -1.23
N PRO A 329 47.15 -17.84 -0.36
CA PRO A 329 47.56 -16.45 -0.33
C PRO A 329 49.06 -16.34 -0.01
N THR A 330 49.77 -15.49 -0.76
CA THR A 330 51.16 -15.13 -0.47
C THR A 330 51.28 -14.15 0.70
N ASP A 331 50.20 -13.43 0.99
CA ASP A 331 50.09 -12.49 2.11
C ASP A 331 49.33 -13.13 3.28
N PRO A 332 50.00 -13.37 4.44
CA PRO A 332 49.37 -13.96 5.62
C PRO A 332 48.34 -13.05 6.30
N THR A 333 48.24 -11.77 5.91
CA THR A 333 47.23 -10.83 6.44
C THR A 333 45.89 -10.92 5.71
N LYS A 334 45.84 -11.63 4.57
CA LYS A 334 44.62 -11.78 3.77
C LYS A 334 43.68 -12.78 4.43
N ILE A 335 42.47 -12.34 4.77
CA ILE A 335 41.48 -13.12 5.54
C ILE A 335 40.65 -14.04 4.64
N GLY A 336 40.39 -13.65 3.39
CA GLY A 336 39.59 -14.42 2.45
C GLY A 336 39.84 -14.03 1.00
N THR A 337 39.09 -14.64 0.09
CA THR A 337 39.16 -14.36 -1.34
C THR A 337 37.78 -14.42 -1.96
N SER A 338 37.64 -13.72 -3.09
CA SER A 338 36.44 -13.69 -3.91
C SER A 338 36.86 -13.97 -5.34
N VAL A 339 36.23 -14.96 -5.98
CA VAL A 339 36.59 -15.44 -7.32
C VAL A 339 35.38 -15.37 -8.23
N ASN A 340 35.54 -14.64 -9.33
CA ASN A 340 34.55 -14.60 -10.40
C ASN A 340 34.74 -15.82 -11.29
N ILE A 341 33.71 -16.66 -11.35
CA ILE A 341 33.66 -17.85 -12.21
C ILE A 341 32.69 -17.54 -13.35
N ARG A 342 33.15 -17.69 -14.60
CA ARG A 342 32.26 -17.50 -15.75
C ARG A 342 31.30 -18.68 -15.87
N PHE A 343 30.07 -18.44 -16.34
CA PHE A 343 29.05 -19.48 -16.49
C PHE A 343 29.53 -20.72 -17.25
N ASN A 344 30.28 -20.51 -18.35
CA ASN A 344 30.79 -21.58 -19.21
C ASN A 344 32.19 -22.08 -18.84
N GLU A 345 32.75 -21.66 -17.69
CA GLU A 345 34.12 -21.99 -17.30
C GLU A 345 34.22 -23.33 -16.55
N LEU A 346 33.20 -23.70 -15.78
CA LEU A 346 33.20 -24.89 -14.94
C LEU A 346 32.10 -25.87 -15.35
N LEU A 347 32.41 -27.15 -15.33
CA LEU A 347 31.44 -28.24 -15.36
C LEU A 347 31.04 -28.60 -13.93
N ASP A 348 29.84 -29.15 -13.76
CA ASP A 348 29.41 -29.67 -12.47
C ASP A 348 30.12 -30.99 -12.09
N SER A 349 29.81 -31.49 -10.90
CA SER A 349 30.35 -32.75 -10.38
C SER A 349 30.08 -33.98 -11.26
N ASP A 350 29.07 -33.94 -12.13
CA ASP A 350 28.73 -35.04 -13.06
C ASP A 350 29.41 -34.89 -14.43
N ASN A 351 30.26 -33.88 -14.59
CA ASN A 351 30.91 -33.51 -15.85
C ASN A 351 29.91 -32.97 -16.89
N GLU A 352 28.81 -32.37 -16.44
CA GLU A 352 27.83 -31.69 -17.27
C GLU A 352 28.02 -30.16 -17.20
N ILE A 353 27.61 -29.46 -18.26
CA ILE A 353 27.66 -28.00 -18.31
C ILE A 353 26.58 -27.44 -17.37
N LEU A 354 26.88 -26.34 -16.68
CA LEU A 354 25.88 -25.64 -15.87
C LEU A 354 24.66 -25.26 -16.72
N VAL A 355 23.46 -25.52 -16.19
CA VAL A 355 22.21 -25.27 -16.89
C VAL A 355 21.47 -24.13 -16.20
N LEU A 356 21.00 -23.16 -16.97
CA LEU A 356 20.12 -22.11 -16.44
C LEU A 356 18.85 -22.72 -15.83
N GLY A 357 18.36 -22.14 -14.74
CA GLY A 357 17.15 -22.59 -14.04
C GLY A 357 17.30 -23.86 -13.21
N GLN A 358 18.49 -24.46 -13.19
CA GLN A 358 18.81 -25.60 -12.33
C GLN A 358 19.41 -25.10 -11.01
N ASN A 359 19.04 -25.74 -9.90
CA ASN A 359 19.55 -25.41 -8.57
C ASN A 359 20.91 -26.07 -8.32
N TYR A 360 21.88 -25.28 -7.87
CA TYR A 360 23.24 -25.69 -7.56
C TYR A 360 23.66 -25.26 -6.15
N VAL A 361 24.65 -25.96 -5.62
CA VAL A 361 25.38 -25.61 -4.39
C VAL A 361 26.87 -25.67 -4.66
N ALA A 362 27.66 -24.85 -3.96
CA ALA A 362 29.10 -24.90 -4.02
C ALA A 362 29.68 -25.59 -2.78
N PHE A 363 30.74 -26.36 -2.99
CA PHE A 363 31.56 -26.95 -1.94
C PHE A 363 33.00 -26.44 -2.07
N LEU A 364 33.66 -26.27 -0.92
CA LEU A 364 35.07 -25.96 -0.82
C LEU A 364 35.83 -27.18 -0.28
N LEU A 365 36.69 -27.75 -1.13
CA LEU A 365 37.63 -28.79 -0.74
C LEU A 365 39.00 -28.17 -0.48
N ILE A 366 39.51 -28.33 0.75
CA ILE A 366 40.82 -27.84 1.18
C ILE A 366 41.76 -29.04 1.26
N ILE A 367 42.82 -28.99 0.46
CA ILE A 367 43.89 -30.00 0.48
C ILE A 367 44.99 -29.52 1.40
N PHE A 368 45.28 -30.27 2.46
CA PHE A 368 46.34 -29.95 3.41
C PHE A 368 47.71 -30.46 2.95
N THR A 369 48.77 -29.79 3.41
CA THR A 369 50.14 -30.27 3.13
C THR A 369 50.43 -31.55 3.92
N GLU A 370 51.18 -32.46 3.32
CA GLU A 370 51.64 -33.71 3.96
C GLU A 370 52.34 -33.49 5.30
N ASN A 371 53.08 -32.38 5.43
CA ASN A 371 53.76 -32.02 6.66
C ASN A 371 52.74 -31.65 7.75
N TYR A 372 51.75 -30.81 7.42
CA TYR A 372 50.68 -30.45 8.36
C TYR A 372 49.87 -31.66 8.81
N LYS A 373 49.48 -32.55 7.87
CA LYS A 373 48.74 -33.78 8.16
C LYS A 373 49.47 -34.69 9.17
N LYS A 374 50.80 -34.83 9.00
CA LYS A 374 51.65 -35.59 9.94
C LYS A 374 51.70 -34.95 11.33
N GLU A 375 51.69 -33.62 11.40
CA GLU A 375 51.72 -32.89 12.68
C GLU A 375 50.42 -33.02 13.46
N ILE A 376 49.26 -32.95 12.79
CA ILE A 376 47.95 -33.11 13.43
C ILE A 376 47.48 -34.58 13.51
N ASN A 377 48.28 -35.51 12.99
CA ASN A 377 47.98 -36.95 12.88
C ASN A 377 46.59 -37.23 12.28
N THR A 378 46.21 -36.45 11.27
CA THR A 378 44.95 -36.60 10.53
C THR A 378 45.27 -36.48 9.04
N PHE A 379 44.95 -37.52 8.28
CA PHE A 379 45.26 -37.58 6.84
C PHE A 379 44.09 -37.17 5.94
N ASP A 380 42.91 -36.99 6.54
CA ASP A 380 41.70 -36.58 5.85
C ASP A 380 41.80 -35.13 5.37
N GLU A 381 41.22 -34.87 4.19
CA GLU A 381 41.03 -33.52 3.68
C GLU A 381 39.79 -32.87 4.30
N TYR A 382 39.71 -31.54 4.20
CA TYR A 382 38.54 -30.81 4.69
C TYR A 382 37.59 -30.49 3.54
N LEU A 383 36.35 -30.96 3.66
CA LEU A 383 35.23 -30.55 2.83
C LEU A 383 34.31 -29.63 3.63
N SER A 384 33.96 -28.48 3.06
CA SER A 384 32.99 -27.56 3.65
C SER A 384 31.57 -28.15 3.65
N ALA A 385 30.67 -27.58 4.44
CA ALA A 385 29.24 -27.72 4.18
C ALA A 385 28.89 -27.01 2.85
N PRO A 386 27.80 -27.41 2.16
CA PRO A 386 27.36 -26.74 0.93
C PRO A 386 27.00 -25.28 1.22
N THR A 387 27.13 -24.43 0.22
CA THR A 387 26.51 -23.10 0.25
C THR A 387 25.00 -23.19 0.20
N GLU A 388 24.35 -22.06 0.44
CA GLU A 388 22.94 -21.89 0.07
C GLU A 388 22.71 -22.24 -1.40
N THR A 389 21.53 -22.78 -1.64
CA THR A 389 21.09 -23.13 -2.98
C THR A 389 20.99 -21.86 -3.81
N PHE A 390 21.67 -21.83 -4.96
CA PHE A 390 21.58 -20.75 -5.92
C PHE A 390 21.17 -21.27 -7.30
N THR A 391 20.55 -20.39 -8.08
CA THR A 391 20.05 -20.69 -9.42
C THR A 391 20.54 -19.60 -10.35
N LEU A 392 21.03 -19.99 -11.54
CA LEU A 392 21.43 -19.05 -12.57
C LEU A 392 20.28 -18.88 -13.55
N THR A 393 19.77 -17.67 -13.72
CA THR A 393 18.62 -17.37 -14.58
C THR A 393 18.87 -16.13 -15.41
N HIS A 394 18.42 -16.12 -16.66
CA HIS A 394 18.44 -14.92 -17.50
C HIS A 394 17.38 -13.94 -17.01
N THR A 395 17.80 -12.75 -16.60
CA THR A 395 16.85 -11.71 -16.16
C THR A 395 16.30 -10.97 -17.37
N LEU A 396 14.97 -10.90 -17.50
CA LEU A 396 14.34 -10.18 -18.60
C LEU A 396 14.57 -8.67 -18.50
N ASN A 397 14.62 -7.99 -19.64
CA ASN A 397 14.74 -6.55 -19.72
C ASN A 397 13.51 -5.84 -19.14
N ASN A 398 13.77 -4.82 -18.32
CA ASN A 398 12.74 -3.94 -17.79
C ASN A 398 12.10 -3.08 -18.88
N ALA A 399 10.83 -2.78 -18.69
CA ALA A 399 10.14 -1.78 -19.50
C ALA A 399 10.49 -0.37 -19.02
N ASP A 400 10.86 0.48 -19.97
CA ASP A 400 11.25 1.87 -19.78
C ASP A 400 10.34 2.82 -20.57
N SER A 401 10.46 4.11 -20.28
CA SER A 401 9.75 5.20 -20.98
C SER A 401 8.23 5.00 -21.03
N ILE A 402 7.65 4.54 -19.92
CA ILE A 402 6.21 4.32 -19.78
C ILE A 402 5.50 5.67 -19.89
N THR A 403 4.67 5.81 -20.92
CA THR A 403 3.89 7.01 -21.19
C THR A 403 2.47 6.61 -21.54
N VAL A 404 1.51 7.42 -21.11
CA VAL A 404 0.10 7.21 -21.45
C VAL A 404 -0.27 8.24 -22.51
N SER A 405 -0.78 7.77 -23.64
CA SER A 405 -1.19 8.63 -24.77
C SER A 405 -2.68 8.51 -25.03
N ARG A 406 -3.28 9.60 -25.49
CA ARG A 406 -4.66 9.64 -25.97
C ARG A 406 -4.66 9.55 -27.51
N GLU A 407 -5.55 8.74 -28.06
CA GLU A 407 -5.82 8.73 -29.50
C GLU A 407 -6.58 9.99 -29.87
N SER A 408 -6.17 10.66 -30.95
CA SER A 408 -6.85 11.86 -31.44
C SER A 408 -8.28 11.49 -31.86
N GLY A 409 -9.27 11.98 -31.11
CA GLY A 409 -10.70 11.72 -31.34
C GLY A 409 -11.31 10.54 -30.56
N SER A 410 -10.57 9.93 -29.62
CA SER A 410 -11.07 8.89 -28.70
C SER A 410 -11.08 9.39 -27.25
N THR A 411 -12.07 8.95 -26.48
CA THR A 411 -12.40 9.43 -25.13
C THR A 411 -11.71 8.68 -24.00
N ASP A 412 -11.06 7.53 -24.24
CA ASP A 412 -10.43 6.71 -23.18
C ASP A 412 -8.93 7.07 -22.99
N LEU A 413 -8.30 6.59 -21.89
CA LEU A 413 -6.83 6.52 -21.79
C LEU A 413 -6.29 5.58 -22.89
N SER A 414 -6.24 6.02 -24.14
CA SER A 414 -6.37 5.06 -25.22
C SER A 414 -5.28 3.98 -25.22
N LYS A 415 -4.04 4.35 -24.83
CA LYS A 415 -2.86 3.48 -24.93
C LYS A 415 -1.82 3.76 -23.82
N ILE A 416 -1.35 2.71 -23.14
CA ILE A 416 -0.08 2.71 -22.40
C ILE A 416 1.02 2.34 -23.39
N ASN A 417 1.96 3.24 -23.66
CA ASN A 417 3.11 3.01 -24.51
C ASN A 417 4.36 2.85 -23.64
N PHE A 418 5.19 1.88 -23.99
CA PHE A 418 6.48 1.69 -23.34
C PHE A 418 7.47 1.08 -24.32
N THR A 419 8.75 1.09 -23.93
CA THR A 419 9.83 0.50 -24.72
C THR A 419 10.53 -0.57 -23.92
N VAL A 420 10.85 -1.69 -24.56
CA VAL A 420 11.65 -2.76 -23.98
C VAL A 420 12.78 -3.10 -24.94
N GLU A 421 14.01 -3.13 -24.46
CA GLU A 421 15.13 -3.61 -25.26
C GLU A 421 14.89 -5.06 -25.68
N ARG A 422 15.07 -5.34 -26.98
CA ARG A 422 14.74 -6.64 -27.54
C ARG A 422 15.71 -7.70 -27.03
N GLU A 423 15.17 -8.75 -26.44
CA GLU A 423 15.90 -9.97 -26.11
C GLU A 423 16.37 -10.66 -27.41
N ALA A 424 17.68 -10.88 -27.57
CA ALA A 424 18.26 -11.42 -28.79
C ALA A 424 17.83 -12.87 -29.07
N ASP A 425 17.64 -13.65 -28.01
CA ASP A 425 17.46 -15.10 -28.07
C ASP A 425 16.01 -15.57 -27.87
N LEU A 426 15.08 -14.64 -27.60
CA LEU A 426 13.67 -14.94 -27.38
C LEU A 426 12.78 -14.51 -28.55
N LYS A 427 11.79 -15.35 -28.88
CA LYS A 427 10.74 -14.96 -29.81
C LYS A 427 9.78 -14.00 -29.13
N ALA A 428 9.22 -13.07 -29.90
CA ALA A 428 8.19 -12.15 -29.38
C ALA A 428 6.94 -12.87 -28.83
N SER A 429 6.67 -14.11 -29.25
CA SER A 429 5.58 -14.95 -28.74
C SER A 429 5.88 -15.61 -27.38
N GLU A 430 7.14 -15.63 -26.96
CA GLU A 430 7.60 -16.23 -25.69
C GLU A 430 7.69 -15.19 -24.57
N LEU A 431 7.41 -13.92 -24.89
CA LEU A 431 7.38 -12.80 -23.97
C LEU A 431 5.95 -12.25 -23.88
N GLU A 432 5.45 -12.13 -22.66
CA GLU A 432 4.22 -11.44 -22.36
C GLU A 432 4.56 -10.19 -21.54
N TYR A 433 4.04 -9.04 -21.95
CA TYR A 433 4.14 -7.81 -21.16
C TYR A 433 2.79 -7.52 -20.54
N ARG A 434 2.69 -7.59 -19.21
CA ARG A 434 1.45 -7.33 -18.47
C ARG A 434 1.47 -5.90 -17.95
N CYS A 435 0.47 -5.12 -18.33
CA CYS A 435 0.31 -3.74 -17.88
C CYS A 435 -0.74 -3.67 -16.78
N PHE A 436 -0.35 -3.14 -15.62
CA PHE A 436 -1.20 -2.89 -14.46
C PHE A 436 -1.44 -1.39 -14.32
N LEU A 437 -2.60 -1.04 -13.78
CA LEU A 437 -2.94 0.29 -13.33
C LEU A 437 -3.12 0.23 -11.82
N LEU A 438 -2.17 0.78 -11.07
CA LEU A 438 -2.22 0.79 -9.61
C LEU A 438 -2.96 2.04 -9.13
N PRO A 439 -4.06 1.95 -8.35
CA PRO A 439 -4.73 3.10 -7.78
C PRO A 439 -3.77 3.96 -6.96
N TYR A 440 -3.84 5.28 -7.16
CA TYR A 440 -3.05 6.26 -6.43
C TYR A 440 -3.97 7.17 -5.61
N PRO A 441 -4.30 6.79 -4.36
CA PRO A 441 -5.22 7.57 -3.54
C PRO A 441 -4.62 8.96 -3.22
N ASP A 442 -5.47 9.98 -3.24
CA ASP A 442 -5.08 11.35 -2.90
C ASP A 442 -4.80 11.50 -1.39
N ASP A 443 -5.44 10.69 -0.55
CA ASP A 443 -5.20 10.60 0.88
C ASP A 443 -4.12 9.57 1.22
N LEU A 444 -3.30 9.88 2.23
CA LEU A 444 -2.23 9.02 2.72
C LEU A 444 -2.80 7.68 3.23
N LEU A 445 -2.54 6.59 2.51
CA LEU A 445 -2.35 5.29 3.16
C LEU A 445 -1.15 5.47 4.11
N THR A 446 -1.40 5.49 5.42
CA THR A 446 -0.37 5.71 6.45
C THR A 446 0.73 4.64 6.48
N THR A 447 0.65 3.63 5.62
CA THR A 447 1.28 2.30 5.74
C THR A 447 2.65 2.18 5.09
N ASN A 448 2.93 2.88 3.99
CA ASN A 448 4.04 2.46 3.13
C ASN A 448 5.41 3.07 3.45
N LYS A 449 5.43 4.20 4.19
CA LYS A 449 6.69 4.86 4.52
C LYS A 449 7.56 4.01 5.45
N ASP A 450 6.93 3.32 6.41
CA ASP A 450 7.63 2.50 7.40
C ASP A 450 8.16 1.19 6.81
N LEU A 451 7.41 0.52 5.92
CA LEU A 451 7.84 -0.76 5.33
C LEU A 451 9.05 -0.59 4.40
N SER A 452 9.06 0.45 3.56
CA SER A 452 10.12 0.67 2.56
C SER A 452 11.50 0.93 3.16
N THR A 453 11.55 1.37 4.42
CA THR A 453 12.80 1.61 5.15
C THR A 453 13.00 0.63 6.31
N LEU A 454 12.13 -0.36 6.49
CA LEU A 454 12.15 -1.23 7.66
C LEU A 454 13.42 -2.06 7.73
N GLU A 455 13.84 -2.67 6.62
CA GLU A 455 15.08 -3.45 6.53
C GLU A 455 16.29 -2.60 6.93
N PHE A 456 16.41 -1.42 6.32
CA PHE A 456 17.45 -0.43 6.65
C PHE A 456 17.38 0.01 8.13
N THR A 457 16.18 0.17 8.69
CA THR A 457 16.00 0.60 10.08
C THR A 457 16.39 -0.51 11.06
N ILE A 458 16.06 -1.77 10.76
CA ILE A 458 16.47 -2.94 11.54
C ILE A 458 17.99 -3.04 11.52
N GLU A 459 18.60 -3.00 10.33
CA GLU A 459 20.04 -3.13 10.16
C GLU A 459 20.82 -2.02 10.91
N THR A 460 20.37 -0.77 10.79
CA THR A 460 20.99 0.37 11.50
C THR A 460 20.80 0.28 13.01
N SER A 461 19.59 -0.04 13.49
CA SER A 461 19.32 -0.14 14.93
C SER A 461 20.10 -1.27 15.61
N GLU A 462 20.30 -2.39 14.90
CA GLU A 462 21.10 -3.50 15.39
C GLU A 462 22.59 -3.14 15.47
N LEU A 463 23.15 -2.53 14.42
CA LEU A 463 24.53 -2.04 14.43
C LEU A 463 24.76 -1.03 15.55
N GLU A 464 23.81 -0.14 15.80
CA GLU A 464 23.86 0.82 16.91
C GLU A 464 23.90 0.12 18.28
N GLU A 465 23.09 -0.92 18.49
CA GLU A 465 23.05 -1.66 19.76
C GLU A 465 24.30 -2.55 19.94
N GLU A 466 24.85 -3.12 18.86
CA GLU A 466 26.14 -3.82 18.89
C GLU A 466 27.29 -2.87 19.24
N ILE A 467 27.35 -1.70 18.61
CA ILE A 467 28.32 -0.64 18.91
C ILE A 467 28.25 -0.27 20.40
N LYS A 468 27.05 -0.05 20.92
CA LYS A 468 26.83 0.28 22.32
C LYS A 468 27.27 -0.82 23.27
N THR A 469 27.06 -2.09 22.92
CA THR A 469 27.52 -3.25 23.71
C THR A 469 29.05 -3.31 23.75
N VAL A 470 29.72 -3.15 22.60
CA VAL A 470 31.18 -3.13 22.51
C VAL A 470 31.77 -1.91 23.23
N GLU A 471 31.12 -0.75 23.17
CA GLU A 471 31.53 0.44 23.93
C GLU A 471 31.45 0.23 25.46
N GLN A 472 30.43 -0.51 25.93
CA GLN A 472 30.34 -0.91 27.34
C GLN A 472 31.44 -1.90 27.73
N GLU A 473 31.75 -2.87 26.87
CA GLU A 473 32.86 -3.82 27.09
C GLU A 473 34.20 -3.09 27.15
N ILE A 474 34.46 -2.17 26.22
CA ILE A 474 35.65 -1.32 26.21
C ILE A 474 35.75 -0.54 27.52
N LYS A 475 34.65 0.04 28.00
CA LYS A 475 34.62 0.76 29.28
C LYS A 475 34.97 -0.16 30.46
N ALA A 476 34.36 -1.35 30.52
CA ALA A 476 34.65 -2.33 31.57
C ALA A 476 36.12 -2.79 31.55
N LEU A 477 36.70 -3.02 30.36
CA LEU A 477 38.11 -3.37 30.20
C LEU A 477 39.05 -2.24 30.62
N HIS A 478 38.68 -0.97 30.37
CA HIS A 478 39.45 0.17 30.89
C HIS A 478 39.44 0.22 32.41
N GLU A 479 38.27 0.02 33.04
CA GLU A 479 38.13 -0.06 34.50
C GLU A 479 38.92 -1.25 35.09
N GLU A 480 38.89 -2.41 34.43
CA GLU A 480 39.68 -3.59 34.82
C GLU A 480 41.19 -3.31 34.76
N ILE A 481 41.67 -2.68 33.68
CA ILE A 481 43.08 -2.30 33.53
C ILE A 481 43.49 -1.29 34.62
N GLU A 482 42.63 -0.32 34.95
CA GLU A 482 42.89 0.64 36.02
C GLU A 482 42.97 -0.02 37.40
N ASN A 483 42.06 -0.95 37.69
CA ASN A 483 42.05 -1.74 38.91
C ASN A 483 43.30 -2.63 39.04
N ILE A 484 43.69 -3.33 37.96
CA ILE A 484 44.91 -4.14 37.92
C ILE A 484 46.16 -3.28 38.13
N ASN A 485 46.23 -2.10 37.50
CA ASN A 485 47.35 -1.18 37.69
C ASN A 485 47.42 -0.65 39.13
N SER A 486 46.28 -0.31 39.72
CA SER A 486 46.21 0.17 41.12
C SER A 486 46.66 -0.92 42.09
N ALA A 487 46.15 -2.16 41.93
CA ALA A 487 46.55 -3.30 42.74
C ALA A 487 48.03 -3.69 42.54
N ALA A 488 48.57 -3.54 41.33
CA ALA A 488 49.98 -3.78 41.05
C ALA A 488 50.90 -2.74 41.72
N ASN A 489 50.46 -1.49 41.85
CA ASN A 489 51.20 -0.42 42.51
C ASN A 489 51.28 -0.60 44.05
N GLU A 490 50.30 -1.28 44.67
CA GLU A 490 50.34 -1.62 46.10
C GLU A 490 51.32 -2.76 46.43
N VAL A 491 51.73 -3.55 45.43
CA VAL A 491 52.71 -4.64 45.56
C VAL A 491 54.11 -4.13 45.17
N THR A 492 54.58 -3.07 45.82
CA THR A 492 55.99 -2.69 45.77
C THR A 492 56.82 -3.53 46.75
N PRO A 493 57.98 -4.08 46.35
CA PRO A 493 58.84 -4.84 47.25
C PRO A 493 59.48 -3.88 48.27
N ASP A 494 59.10 -4.00 49.54
CA ASP A 494 59.84 -3.38 50.62
C ASP A 494 61.18 -4.11 50.76
N ALA A 495 62.30 -3.40 50.57
CA ALA A 495 63.65 -3.97 50.48
C ALA A 495 64.17 -4.60 51.79
N THR A 496 63.32 -4.66 52.83
CA THR A 496 63.64 -5.11 54.18
C THR A 496 63.06 -6.48 54.57
N LYS A 497 62.32 -7.18 53.68
CA LYS A 497 61.66 -8.48 54.00
C LYS A 497 62.41 -9.74 53.52
N ALA A 498 62.15 -10.87 54.19
CA ALA A 498 62.81 -12.17 54.00
C ALA A 498 62.61 -12.78 52.59
N ALA A 499 63.56 -13.61 52.13
CA ALA A 499 63.62 -14.15 50.76
C ALA A 499 62.37 -14.89 50.26
N LYS A 500 61.60 -15.57 51.15
CA LYS A 500 60.32 -16.22 50.79
C LYS A 500 59.22 -15.22 50.43
N ASP A 501 59.21 -14.04 51.05
CA ASP A 501 58.23 -12.99 50.76
C ASP A 501 58.56 -12.27 49.44
N GLN A 502 59.84 -12.24 49.04
CA GLN A 502 60.25 -11.73 47.73
C GLN A 502 59.81 -12.62 46.57
N ASP A 503 59.90 -13.96 46.69
CA ASP A 503 59.44 -14.87 45.63
C ASP A 503 57.92 -14.83 45.46
N LEU A 504 57.16 -14.74 46.55
CA LEU A 504 55.71 -14.60 46.51
C LEU A 504 55.27 -13.25 45.89
N ALA A 505 56.00 -12.16 46.18
CA ALA A 505 55.77 -10.85 45.58
C ALA A 505 56.11 -10.83 44.07
N LYS A 506 57.19 -11.49 43.65
CA LYS A 506 57.54 -11.66 42.23
C LYS A 506 56.49 -12.48 41.47
N GLN A 507 55.98 -13.55 42.08
CA GLN A 507 54.95 -14.39 41.46
C GLN A 507 53.63 -13.63 41.29
N LYS A 508 53.20 -12.84 42.30
CA LYS A 508 52.05 -11.94 42.18
C LYS A 508 52.25 -10.86 41.11
N SER A 509 53.42 -10.23 41.06
CA SER A 509 53.75 -9.22 40.04
C SER A 509 53.70 -9.79 38.61
N ASN A 510 54.22 -11.01 38.39
CA ASN A 510 54.12 -11.69 37.11
C ASN A 510 52.67 -12.03 36.72
N ASN A 511 51.85 -12.46 37.69
CA ASN A 511 50.43 -12.71 37.45
C ASN A 511 49.67 -11.43 37.06
N PHE A 512 49.92 -10.30 37.74
CA PHE A 512 49.35 -9.01 37.36
C PHE A 512 49.81 -8.57 35.97
N ARG A 513 51.08 -8.78 35.61
CA ARG A 513 51.60 -8.46 34.28
C ARG A 513 50.95 -9.30 33.18
N ASN A 514 50.69 -10.58 33.44
CA ASN A 514 49.99 -11.47 32.50
C ASN A 514 48.51 -11.06 32.36
N ALA A 515 47.81 -10.81 33.47
CA ALA A 515 46.42 -10.34 33.46
C ALA A 515 46.28 -8.99 32.74
N LEU A 516 47.23 -8.06 32.96
CA LEU A 516 47.28 -6.77 32.27
C LEU A 516 47.48 -6.93 30.76
N ASN A 517 48.36 -7.84 30.34
CA ASN A 517 48.58 -8.12 28.91
C ASN A 517 47.35 -8.76 28.27
N GLU A 518 46.66 -9.67 28.97
CA GLU A 518 45.41 -10.28 28.50
C GLU A 518 44.30 -9.23 28.36
N ALA A 519 44.08 -8.40 29.38
CA ALA A 519 43.09 -7.32 29.36
C ALA A 519 43.39 -6.29 28.24
N LYS A 520 44.66 -5.91 28.04
CA LYS A 520 45.07 -5.05 26.91
C LYS A 520 44.84 -5.70 25.55
N THR A 521 45.04 -7.01 25.45
CA THR A 521 44.80 -7.75 24.20
C THR A 521 43.30 -7.79 23.89
N LYS A 522 42.46 -8.09 24.89
CA LYS A 522 40.99 -8.01 24.78
C LYS A 522 40.54 -6.60 24.40
N LEU A 523 41.12 -5.56 25.01
CA LEU A 523 40.81 -4.18 24.70
C LEU A 523 41.16 -3.81 23.25
N ASN A 524 42.31 -4.27 22.74
CA ASN A 524 42.68 -4.04 21.34
C ASN A 524 41.70 -4.74 20.38
N ILE A 525 41.31 -5.98 20.68
CA ILE A 525 40.31 -6.73 19.90
C ILE A 525 38.97 -5.99 19.88
N ALA A 526 38.49 -5.54 21.04
CA ALA A 526 37.23 -4.81 21.17
C ALA A 526 37.29 -3.46 20.42
N ASN A 527 38.41 -2.74 20.47
CA ASN A 527 38.59 -1.50 19.69
C ASN A 527 38.61 -1.75 18.18
N ASP A 528 39.27 -2.82 17.73
CA ASP A 528 39.26 -3.20 16.31
C ASP A 528 37.86 -3.62 15.84
N GLN A 529 37.11 -4.30 16.69
CA GLN A 529 35.70 -4.64 16.43
C GLN A 529 34.83 -3.37 16.34
N LEU A 530 34.95 -2.45 17.30
CA LEU A 530 34.24 -1.18 17.28
C LEU A 530 34.51 -0.37 16.00
N LYS A 531 35.77 -0.36 15.54
CA LYS A 531 36.16 0.32 14.31
C LYS A 531 35.50 -0.31 13.08
N LYS A 532 35.39 -1.63 13.03
CA LYS A 532 34.70 -2.35 11.94
C LYS A 532 33.22 -2.04 11.94
N LEU A 533 32.55 -2.16 13.09
CA LEU A 533 31.11 -1.87 13.22
C LEU A 533 30.76 -0.44 12.84
N LYS A 534 31.60 0.55 13.23
CA LYS A 534 31.39 1.96 12.82
C LYS A 534 31.59 2.18 11.32
N ALA A 535 32.54 1.45 10.71
CA ALA A 535 32.74 1.52 9.26
C ALA A 535 31.55 0.91 8.50
N GLU A 536 31.05 -0.23 8.99
CA GLU A 536 29.86 -0.92 8.47
C GLU A 536 28.61 -0.06 8.59
N LEU A 537 28.34 0.54 9.77
CA LEU A 537 27.24 1.50 9.94
C LEU A 537 27.32 2.68 8.95
N THR A 538 28.52 3.24 8.76
CA THR A 538 28.72 4.34 7.79
C THR A 538 28.48 3.90 6.34
N GLU A 539 28.76 2.64 6.02
CA GLU A 539 28.52 2.07 4.70
C GLU A 539 27.04 1.78 4.48
N THR A 540 26.36 1.18 5.46
CA THR A 540 24.91 0.98 5.47
C THR A 540 24.18 2.31 5.33
N GLU A 541 24.55 3.35 6.09
CA GLU A 541 23.99 4.71 5.97
C GLU A 541 24.17 5.34 4.58
N LYS A 542 25.29 5.08 3.90
CA LYS A 542 25.50 5.56 2.53
C LYS A 542 24.64 4.82 1.52
N ASN A 543 24.30 3.57 1.80
CA ASN A 543 23.45 2.72 0.98
C ASN A 543 21.96 2.87 1.31
N SER A 544 21.58 3.90 2.07
CA SER A 544 20.20 4.12 2.49
C SER A 544 19.23 4.18 1.29
N PRO A 545 18.02 3.59 1.41
CA PRO A 545 17.07 3.52 0.31
C PRO A 545 16.79 4.89 -0.32
N LYS A 546 16.81 4.96 -1.65
CA LYS A 546 16.47 6.20 -2.36
C LYS A 546 15.02 6.61 -2.04
N PRO A 547 14.73 7.90 -1.89
CA PRO A 547 13.38 8.36 -1.61
C PRO A 547 12.43 8.00 -2.76
N VAL A 548 11.41 7.20 -2.45
CA VAL A 548 10.32 6.83 -3.37
C VAL A 548 9.49 8.08 -3.70
N LYS A 549 9.26 8.34 -5.00
CA LYS A 549 8.39 9.44 -5.47
C LYS A 549 6.92 9.16 -5.14
N ASN A 550 6.46 7.93 -5.36
CA ASN A 550 5.07 7.51 -5.19
C ASN A 550 4.76 7.08 -3.74
N LYS A 551 4.74 8.05 -2.82
CA LYS A 551 4.58 7.79 -1.38
C LYS A 551 3.18 7.33 -0.96
N ASN A 552 2.15 7.63 -1.76
CA ASN A 552 0.76 7.25 -1.47
C ASN A 552 0.35 5.93 -2.13
N ALA A 553 1.24 5.31 -2.92
CA ALA A 553 0.97 3.99 -3.46
C ALA A 553 0.97 2.97 -2.31
N PHE A 554 0.30 1.84 -2.54
CA PHE A 554 0.29 0.67 -1.65
C PHE A 554 1.48 -0.26 -1.96
N PHE A 555 1.70 -1.31 -1.17
CA PHE A 555 2.85 -2.19 -1.33
C PHE A 555 2.74 -3.03 -2.62
N PHE A 556 3.74 -2.93 -3.51
CA PHE A 556 3.78 -3.66 -4.77
C PHE A 556 5.19 -4.15 -5.13
N ASN A 557 5.32 -5.42 -5.51
CA ASN A 557 6.60 -6.02 -5.88
C ASN A 557 6.46 -7.05 -7.01
N LEU A 558 7.58 -7.61 -7.46
CA LEU A 558 7.61 -8.59 -8.56
C LEU A 558 6.76 -9.83 -8.26
N ASN A 559 6.91 -10.41 -7.07
CA ASN A 559 6.19 -11.62 -6.66
C ASN A 559 4.66 -11.40 -6.68
N LEU A 560 4.20 -10.23 -6.19
CA LEU A 560 2.80 -9.83 -6.28
C LEU A 560 2.34 -9.73 -7.74
N ALA A 561 3.11 -9.01 -8.57
CA ALA A 561 2.78 -8.77 -9.98
C ALA A 561 2.61 -10.07 -10.79
N GLU A 562 3.45 -11.07 -10.53
CA GLU A 562 3.39 -12.38 -11.20
C GLU A 562 2.10 -13.15 -10.91
N ASN A 563 1.51 -12.94 -9.73
CA ASN A 563 0.36 -13.67 -9.21
C ASN A 563 -0.97 -12.93 -9.37
N ILE A 564 -0.98 -11.77 -10.03
CA ILE A 564 -2.22 -11.06 -10.35
C ILE A 564 -3.04 -11.86 -11.40
N PRO A 565 -4.36 -12.04 -11.20
CA PRO A 565 -5.23 -12.70 -12.17
C PRO A 565 -5.32 -11.98 -13.52
N ALA A 566 -5.53 -12.73 -14.61
CA ALA A 566 -5.64 -12.18 -15.97
C ALA A 566 -6.74 -11.14 -16.20
N GLY A 567 -7.76 -11.11 -15.33
CA GLY A 567 -8.81 -10.09 -15.36
C GLY A 567 -8.40 -8.71 -14.83
N ASN A 568 -7.21 -8.60 -14.22
CA ASN A 568 -6.75 -7.41 -13.51
C ASN A 568 -5.51 -6.77 -14.16
N TYR A 569 -5.21 -7.12 -15.41
CA TYR A 569 -4.17 -6.50 -16.21
C TYR A 569 -4.53 -6.53 -17.69
N LYS A 570 -3.82 -5.72 -18.49
CA LYS A 570 -3.90 -5.77 -19.96
C LYS A 570 -2.57 -6.26 -20.53
N SER A 571 -2.60 -7.27 -21.38
CA SER A 571 -1.41 -7.73 -22.09
C SER A 571 -1.10 -6.76 -23.23
N ALA A 572 0.14 -6.27 -23.29
CA ALA A 572 0.57 -5.36 -24.33
C ALA A 572 0.82 -6.09 -25.65
N LYS A 573 0.53 -5.39 -26.75
CA LYS A 573 0.80 -5.83 -28.12
C LYS A 573 2.05 -5.13 -28.64
N HIS A 574 2.82 -5.84 -29.45
CA HIS A 574 3.93 -5.24 -30.18
C HIS A 574 3.41 -4.18 -31.16
N HIS A 575 4.03 -3.00 -31.17
CA HIS A 575 3.66 -1.92 -32.08
C HIS A 575 4.69 -1.69 -33.17
N ARG A 576 5.89 -1.18 -32.81
CA ARG A 576 6.98 -0.93 -33.78
C ARG A 576 8.35 -0.91 -33.10
N GLY A 577 9.33 -1.61 -33.68
CA GLY A 577 10.68 -1.65 -33.13
C GLY A 577 10.68 -2.29 -31.74
N THR A 578 11.16 -1.56 -30.73
CA THR A 578 11.16 -1.90 -29.31
C THR A 578 9.92 -1.39 -28.56
N SER A 579 8.95 -0.79 -29.26
CA SER A 579 7.77 -0.19 -28.65
C SER A 579 6.60 -1.17 -28.58
N TYR A 580 5.95 -1.18 -27.40
CA TYR A 580 4.79 -1.98 -27.07
C TYR A 580 3.66 -1.08 -26.57
N VAL A 581 2.43 -1.55 -26.77
CA VAL A 581 1.22 -0.80 -26.48
C VAL A 581 0.19 -1.69 -25.80
N ALA A 582 -0.33 -1.26 -24.65
CA ALA A 582 -1.53 -1.85 -24.05
C ALA A 582 -2.72 -0.90 -24.24
N GLU A 583 -3.83 -1.42 -24.77
CA GLU A 583 -5.07 -0.67 -24.99
C GLU A 583 -5.89 -0.64 -23.69
N ILE A 584 -6.33 0.56 -23.29
CA ILE A 584 -7.28 0.72 -22.19
C ILE A 584 -8.63 1.06 -22.81
N ASP A 585 -9.59 0.19 -22.54
CA ASP A 585 -11.00 0.30 -22.93
C ASP A 585 -11.91 0.42 -21.69
N ALA A 586 -13.21 0.63 -21.91
CA ALA A 586 -14.23 0.71 -20.85
C ALA A 586 -14.37 -0.57 -19.99
N THR A 587 -13.78 -1.70 -20.38
CA THR A 587 -13.74 -2.94 -19.60
C THR A 587 -12.44 -3.08 -18.77
N SER A 588 -11.55 -2.11 -18.88
CA SER A 588 -10.28 -2.12 -18.14
C SER A 588 -10.51 -1.89 -16.66
N THR A 589 -9.73 -2.61 -15.88
CA THR A 589 -9.77 -2.57 -14.42
C THR A 589 -8.41 -2.15 -13.87
N ASP A 590 -8.41 -1.75 -12.61
CA ASP A 590 -7.20 -1.64 -11.81
C ASP A 590 -6.61 -3.03 -11.47
N ASN A 591 -5.46 -3.06 -10.80
CA ASN A 591 -4.81 -4.31 -10.36
C ASN A 591 -5.64 -5.15 -9.37
N PHE A 592 -6.67 -4.57 -8.76
CA PHE A 592 -7.59 -5.27 -7.85
C PHE A 592 -8.84 -5.80 -8.58
N GLY A 593 -9.04 -5.44 -9.85
CA GLY A 593 -10.18 -5.86 -10.66
C GLY A 593 -11.37 -4.91 -10.60
N ASN A 594 -11.20 -3.71 -10.04
CA ASN A 594 -12.25 -2.70 -10.01
C ASN A 594 -12.23 -1.87 -11.30
N PRO A 595 -13.38 -1.43 -11.81
CA PRO A 595 -13.43 -0.47 -12.91
C PRO A 595 -12.67 0.81 -12.58
N LEU A 596 -11.99 1.39 -13.58
CA LEU A 596 -11.30 2.67 -13.43
C LEU A 596 -12.30 3.80 -13.17
N ILE A 597 -11.95 4.71 -12.26
CA ILE A 597 -12.81 5.80 -11.80
C ILE A 597 -12.36 7.12 -12.45
N GLU A 598 -13.33 7.89 -12.96
CA GLU A 598 -13.10 9.20 -13.56
C GLU A 598 -12.34 10.14 -12.61
N ASP A 599 -11.38 10.89 -13.15
CA ASP A 599 -10.52 11.87 -12.47
C ASP A 599 -9.62 11.30 -11.36
N LYS A 600 -9.61 9.97 -11.14
CA LYS A 600 -8.68 9.31 -10.21
C LYS A 600 -7.34 9.02 -10.88
N LYS A 601 -6.27 9.04 -10.08
CA LYS A 601 -4.90 8.82 -10.55
C LYS A 601 -4.52 7.35 -10.44
N TYR A 602 -3.79 6.86 -11.44
CA TYR A 602 -3.26 5.50 -11.49
C TYR A 602 -1.78 5.52 -11.89
N ILE A 603 -0.98 4.61 -11.32
CA ILE A 603 0.42 4.38 -11.74
C ILE A 603 0.43 3.25 -12.77
N PRO A 604 0.86 3.49 -14.02
CA PRO A 604 1.04 2.44 -15.00
C PRO A 604 2.31 1.64 -14.66
N VAL A 605 2.19 0.32 -14.61
CA VAL A 605 3.29 -0.60 -14.28
C VAL A 605 3.33 -1.73 -15.29
N VAL A 606 4.53 -2.14 -15.71
CA VAL A 606 4.71 -3.20 -16.70
C VAL A 606 5.56 -4.32 -16.10
N LEU A 607 5.05 -5.54 -16.17
CA LEU A 607 5.77 -6.78 -15.89
C LEU A 607 6.19 -7.43 -17.20
N SER A 608 7.50 -7.60 -17.39
CA SER A 608 8.08 -8.46 -18.42
C SER A 608 8.05 -9.89 -17.92
N LEU A 609 7.20 -10.73 -18.53
CA LEU A 609 6.99 -12.12 -18.15
C LEU A 609 7.42 -13.07 -19.26
N TYR A 610 8.13 -14.13 -18.88
CA TYR A 610 8.35 -15.26 -19.77
C TYR A 610 7.08 -16.12 -19.88
N ASN A 611 6.56 -16.23 -21.11
CA ASN A 611 5.34 -16.99 -21.44
C ASN A 611 5.62 -18.14 -22.45
N GLY A 612 6.88 -18.58 -22.54
CA GLY A 612 7.26 -19.72 -23.37
C GLY A 612 6.97 -21.08 -22.72
N PRO A 613 7.53 -22.19 -23.27
CA PRO A 613 7.31 -23.54 -22.75
C PRO A 613 7.71 -23.69 -21.27
N GLU A 614 6.95 -24.47 -20.50
CA GLU A 614 7.20 -24.69 -19.06
C GLU A 614 8.60 -25.26 -18.78
N VAL A 615 9.13 -26.08 -19.70
CA VAL A 615 10.47 -26.69 -19.61
C VAL A 615 11.59 -25.66 -19.61
N THR A 616 11.38 -24.48 -20.19
CA THR A 616 12.37 -23.40 -20.27
C THR A 616 12.06 -22.24 -19.34
N LYS A 617 10.89 -22.24 -18.68
CA LYS A 617 10.45 -21.16 -17.79
C LYS A 617 11.37 -20.94 -16.60
N SER A 618 11.91 -22.02 -16.02
CA SER A 618 12.85 -21.92 -14.90
C SER A 618 14.16 -21.19 -15.26
N LYS A 619 14.48 -21.06 -16.55
CA LYS A 619 15.68 -20.37 -17.02
C LYS A 619 15.60 -18.85 -16.96
N TYR A 620 14.40 -18.30 -16.80
CA TYR A 620 14.15 -16.87 -16.89
C TYR A 620 13.64 -16.32 -15.57
N THR A 621 14.09 -15.12 -15.22
CA THR A 621 13.55 -14.32 -14.12
C THR A 621 12.83 -13.13 -14.71
N ASN A 622 11.58 -12.95 -14.29
CA ASN A 622 10.75 -11.84 -14.75
C ASN A 622 11.24 -10.51 -14.16
N SER A 623 10.75 -9.43 -14.73
CA SER A 623 11.24 -8.11 -14.36
C SER A 623 10.09 -7.10 -14.31
N LEU A 624 10.15 -6.20 -13.33
CA LEU A 624 9.10 -5.21 -13.07
C LEU A 624 9.64 -3.81 -13.33
N SER A 625 8.88 -3.00 -14.06
CA SER A 625 9.21 -1.58 -14.28
C SER A 625 9.28 -0.80 -12.96
N ASP A 626 10.04 0.29 -12.94
CA ASP A 626 10.20 1.17 -11.78
C ASP A 626 8.92 1.96 -11.44
N TRP A 627 7.96 1.27 -10.84
CA TRP A 627 6.69 1.85 -10.41
C TRP A 627 6.88 2.88 -9.29
N GLN A 628 7.97 2.81 -8.52
CA GLN A 628 8.25 3.72 -7.40
C GLN A 628 8.53 5.14 -7.88
N ASN A 629 9.06 5.28 -9.11
CA ASN A 629 9.40 6.58 -9.73
C ASN A 629 8.58 6.93 -10.98
N THR A 630 7.69 6.04 -11.43
CA THR A 630 6.78 6.30 -12.55
C THR A 630 5.73 7.33 -12.17
N THR A 631 5.43 8.29 -13.04
CA THR A 631 4.50 9.39 -12.69
C THR A 631 3.04 8.91 -12.75
N PRO A 632 2.21 9.15 -11.71
CA PRO A 632 0.78 8.83 -11.75
C PRO A 632 0.04 9.64 -12.83
N VAL A 633 -0.96 9.03 -13.47
CA VAL A 633 -1.76 9.61 -14.55
C VAL A 633 -3.24 9.59 -14.17
N ALA A 634 -3.96 10.68 -14.40
CA ALA A 634 -5.40 10.74 -14.18
C ALA A 634 -6.17 9.99 -15.29
N TYR A 635 -7.07 9.10 -14.88
CA TYR A 635 -8.03 8.46 -15.78
C TYR A 635 -9.16 9.44 -16.10
N SER A 636 -9.52 9.55 -17.37
CA SER A 636 -10.68 10.33 -17.79
C SER A 636 -11.27 9.76 -19.08
N THR A 637 -12.61 9.77 -19.14
CA THR A 637 -13.48 9.40 -20.25
C THR A 637 -14.05 10.63 -20.98
N SER A 638 -13.69 11.86 -20.57
CA SER A 638 -14.27 13.11 -21.08
C SER A 638 -13.22 14.00 -21.77
N GLU A 639 -13.49 14.48 -22.99
CA GLU A 639 -12.75 15.64 -23.53
C GLU A 639 -13.02 16.84 -22.61
N THR A 640 -12.00 17.26 -21.86
CA THR A 640 -12.03 18.58 -21.23
C THR A 640 -11.99 19.60 -22.36
N LEU A 641 -13.17 19.98 -22.85
CA LEU A 641 -13.39 21.23 -23.57
C LEU A 641 -12.89 22.33 -22.63
N THR A 642 -11.65 22.75 -22.83
CA THR A 642 -11.11 23.97 -22.27
C THR A 642 -11.90 25.10 -22.90
N THR A 643 -13.07 25.40 -22.35
CA THR A 643 -13.75 26.67 -22.56
C THR A 643 -12.92 27.71 -21.83
N THR A 644 -11.95 28.27 -22.54
CA THR A 644 -11.42 29.60 -22.23
C THR A 644 -12.59 30.58 -22.23
N ASN A 645 -13.00 30.99 -21.03
CA ASN A 645 -13.73 32.24 -20.81
C ASN A 645 -12.74 33.34 -20.43
#